data_AF-A0A2V2S8A2-F1
#
_entry.id   AF-A0A2V2S8A2-F1
#
_cell.length_a   1.000
_cell.length_b   1.000
_cell.length_c   1.000
_cell.angle_alpha   90.00
_cell.angle_beta   90.00
_cell.angle_gamma   90.00
#
_symmetry.space_group_name_H-M   'P 1'
#
loop_
_entity.id
_entity.type
_entity.pdbx_description
1 polymer ?
#
loop_
_entity_poly.entity_id
_entity_poly.type
_entity_poly.pdbx_seq_one_letter_code
_entity_poly.pdbx_strand_id
1 'polypeptide(L)'
;MPPIVPSQTPETVAQTDRPTRSPWLWVPSLYFAQGVPFVIVNTMSLVMYKRLGISNTDATFYTGLLYLPWVIKPFWSPMVDITRTKRFWVVAMQFLVSVGLLMVASSVRSKAFFQWSLIIFALVAFGSATHDIAADGFYMLSLSKHDQAWWVGLRSTFYRAATILGGGLLIVLAGVLETKNGLSPVTIPVQAEAPALPSKQLPQPVTAQDGQLRLLAQPSVLEIAITERTADQAKAIIEDARKSNKEHGFFDESAASKGTASTSWWSNHIGAPLSKYLFSPLGRLWAAVISDPLKAFLTAHFPKDAKAKPPEAGNVGIVALTLSKPLEPEQKIVANCDREKRGLEYLGLAKGDKSFQLMEGERLVFNSTNWNQPAMIAIQLDPKLKAASAAAFIASSGNIPVAWMITLFIMAGLFFAFSCWHGFVLPRPPNDGPVTSERSIAGEFFATFGSFFRKPGAPLAIAFILLYRLDEAQLGRVVPLFLLDGREAGGLGLATSQYGLAQGTFGILALTCGGLLGGFLAAKYGLKKMLPIMLCSMYLPKLAYILLSITQPENFLLICGGVAAEQFGYGFGLTAFLLYMLYFADGPHKTAHYAICTGFMALGMMLPGMWSGWVADIIGYKHFFVWVICSALPGFTLALLLKVDPQFGKKAATT
;
A
#
# COMPACT_ATOMS: atom_id res chain seq x y z
N MET A 1 6.08 -41.32 -55.33
CA MET A 1 5.96 -41.71 -53.92
C MET A 1 7.09 -41.02 -53.14
N PRO A 2 6.81 -40.05 -52.27
CA PRO A 2 7.82 -39.48 -51.38
C PRO A 2 8.08 -40.43 -50.20
N PRO A 3 9.27 -40.42 -49.59
CA PRO A 3 9.61 -41.33 -48.51
C PRO A 3 8.84 -40.95 -47.24
N ILE A 4 8.30 -41.97 -46.58
CA ILE A 4 7.58 -41.88 -45.31
C ILE A 4 8.60 -41.52 -44.21
N VAL A 5 8.49 -40.31 -43.67
CA VAL A 5 9.19 -39.91 -42.45
C VAL A 5 8.53 -40.67 -41.29
N PRO A 6 9.27 -41.42 -40.45
CA PRO A 6 8.67 -42.10 -39.31
C PRO A 6 8.16 -41.05 -38.32
N SER A 7 6.86 -41.11 -38.05
CA SER A 7 6.19 -40.33 -37.00
C SER A 7 6.87 -40.61 -35.67
N GLN A 8 7.53 -39.59 -35.09
CA GLN A 8 7.95 -39.64 -33.70
C GLN A 8 6.69 -39.76 -32.83
N THR A 9 6.45 -40.97 -32.32
CA THR A 9 5.56 -41.20 -31.19
C THR A 9 5.98 -40.29 -30.04
N PRO A 10 5.05 -39.62 -29.34
CA PRO A 10 5.41 -38.85 -28.16
C PRO A 10 5.94 -39.81 -27.10
N GLU A 11 7.26 -39.76 -26.87
CA GLU A 11 7.89 -40.45 -25.74
C GLU A 11 7.12 -40.07 -24.49
N THR A 12 6.46 -41.07 -23.91
CA THR A 12 5.80 -40.97 -22.62
C THR A 12 6.92 -40.87 -21.60
N VAL A 13 7.37 -39.65 -21.32
CA VAL A 13 8.36 -39.38 -20.27
C VAL A 13 7.78 -39.92 -18.98
N ALA A 14 8.28 -41.06 -18.53
CA ALA A 14 7.95 -41.66 -17.26
C ALA A 14 8.14 -40.60 -16.18
N GLN A 15 7.04 -40.17 -15.55
CA GLN A 15 7.07 -39.35 -14.35
C GLN A 15 7.71 -40.20 -13.26
N THR A 16 9.03 -40.08 -13.10
CA THR A 16 9.70 -40.68 -11.95
C THR A 16 9.21 -39.94 -10.70
N ASP A 17 8.32 -40.59 -9.96
CA ASP A 17 7.81 -40.18 -8.64
C ASP A 17 8.97 -40.04 -7.65
N ARG A 18 9.60 -38.86 -7.61
CA ARG A 18 10.30 -38.41 -6.41
C ARG A 18 9.25 -37.85 -5.46
N PRO A 19 9.32 -38.11 -4.14
CA PRO A 19 8.33 -37.64 -3.19
C PRO A 19 8.24 -36.12 -3.28
N THR A 20 7.14 -35.63 -3.84
CA THR A 20 6.87 -34.20 -3.96
C THR A 20 6.60 -33.68 -2.56
N ARG A 21 7.43 -32.75 -2.11
CA ARG A 21 7.21 -32.10 -0.82
C ARG A 21 5.84 -31.41 -0.86
N SER A 22 5.04 -31.65 0.17
CA SER A 22 3.67 -31.13 0.26
C SER A 22 3.64 -29.62 -0.02
N PRO A 23 2.76 -29.12 -0.91
CA PRO A 23 2.67 -27.69 -1.20
C PRO A 23 2.34 -26.82 0.01
N TRP A 24 1.75 -27.40 1.07
CA TRP A 24 1.55 -26.75 2.37
C TRP A 24 2.85 -26.21 2.99
N LEU A 25 3.99 -26.85 2.73
CA LEU A 25 5.27 -26.48 3.33
C LEU A 25 5.89 -25.22 2.69
N TRP A 26 5.53 -24.90 1.45
CA TRP A 26 6.19 -23.83 0.71
C TRP A 26 5.25 -22.79 0.11
N VAL A 27 4.03 -23.12 -0.32
CA VAL A 27 3.12 -22.12 -0.91
C VAL A 27 2.82 -21.01 0.10
N PRO A 28 2.39 -21.28 1.34
CA PRO A 28 2.15 -20.23 2.34
C PRO A 28 3.37 -19.34 2.60
N SER A 29 4.52 -19.94 2.91
CA SER A 29 5.73 -19.21 3.28
C SER A 29 6.34 -18.43 2.12
N LEU A 30 6.26 -18.98 0.90
CA LEU A 30 6.80 -18.33 -0.31
C LEU A 30 6.01 -17.07 -0.65
N TYR A 31 4.67 -17.15 -0.60
CA TYR A 31 3.80 -16.02 -0.91
C TYR A 31 3.71 -14.99 0.21
N PHE A 32 3.91 -15.43 1.46
CA PHE A 32 4.17 -14.53 2.56
C PHE A 32 5.47 -13.73 2.33
N ALA A 33 6.58 -14.42 2.03
CA ALA A 33 7.86 -13.78 1.74
C ALA A 33 7.82 -12.89 0.48
N GLN A 34 6.91 -13.15 -0.45
CA GLN A 34 6.66 -12.31 -1.62
C GLN A 34 5.99 -10.97 -1.24
N GLY A 35 5.03 -10.97 -0.31
CA GLY A 35 4.26 -9.77 0.05
C GLY A 35 4.99 -8.78 0.96
N VAL A 36 5.86 -9.26 1.85
CA VAL A 36 6.50 -8.41 2.86
C VAL A 36 7.41 -7.30 2.26
N PRO A 37 8.33 -7.57 1.31
CA PRO A 37 9.25 -6.54 0.81
C PRO A 37 8.51 -5.42 0.10
N PHE A 38 7.42 -5.75 -0.59
CA PHE A 38 6.55 -4.77 -1.23
C PHE A 38 6.05 -3.72 -0.23
N VAL A 39 5.60 -4.15 0.95
CA VAL A 39 5.10 -3.22 1.97
C VAL A 39 6.22 -2.49 2.70
N ILE A 40 7.35 -3.15 2.92
CA ILE A 40 8.53 -2.49 3.50
C ILE A 40 8.96 -1.32 2.59
N VAL A 41 9.07 -1.56 1.29
CA VAL A 41 9.53 -0.54 0.33
C VAL A 41 8.49 0.57 0.12
N ASN A 42 7.20 0.26 0.02
CA ASN A 42 6.19 1.25 -0.37
C ASN A 42 5.53 1.99 0.81
N THR A 43 5.45 1.35 1.98
CA THR A 43 4.73 1.90 3.13
C THR A 43 5.68 2.18 4.29
N MET A 44 6.47 1.19 4.68
CA MET A 44 7.35 1.31 5.85
C MET A 44 8.47 2.34 5.60
N SER A 45 9.05 2.37 4.40
CA SER A 45 10.10 3.35 4.05
C SER A 45 9.62 4.80 4.17
N LEU A 46 8.39 5.08 3.71
CA LEU A 46 7.77 6.41 3.80
C LEU A 46 7.57 6.82 5.25
N VAL A 47 7.02 5.92 6.08
CA VAL A 47 6.83 6.19 7.51
C VAL A 47 8.17 6.40 8.21
N MET A 48 9.16 5.57 7.92
CA MET A 48 10.52 5.70 8.46
C MET A 48 11.15 7.05 8.09
N TYR A 49 11.07 7.46 6.81
CA TYR A 49 11.62 8.74 6.37
C TYR A 49 10.96 9.93 7.05
N LYS A 50 9.64 9.91 7.19
CA LYS A 50 8.92 10.96 7.93
C LYS A 50 9.35 11.00 9.39
N ARG A 51 9.41 9.84 10.07
CA ARG A 51 9.82 9.74 11.48
C ARG A 51 11.28 10.15 11.72
N LEU A 52 12.16 9.96 10.73
CA LEU A 52 13.55 10.40 10.77
C LEU A 52 13.75 11.86 10.31
N GLY A 53 12.68 12.62 10.08
CA GLY A 53 12.74 14.06 9.80
C GLY A 53 12.98 14.43 8.33
N ILE A 54 12.78 13.51 7.38
CA ILE A 54 12.81 13.83 5.95
C ILE A 54 11.52 14.55 5.56
N SER A 55 11.64 15.53 4.65
CA SER A 55 10.49 16.31 4.18
C SER A 55 9.40 15.41 3.56
N ASN A 56 8.13 15.76 3.79
CA ASN A 56 6.99 15.00 3.24
C ASN A 56 7.03 14.96 1.71
N THR A 57 7.44 16.05 1.05
CA THR A 57 7.51 16.15 -0.40
C THR A 57 8.57 15.22 -0.97
N ASP A 58 9.80 15.26 -0.43
CA ASP A 58 10.88 14.38 -0.89
C ASP A 58 10.55 12.92 -0.58
N ALA A 59 10.15 12.61 0.65
CA ALA A 59 9.83 11.26 1.05
C ALA A 59 8.76 10.64 0.12
N THR A 60 7.64 11.34 -0.10
CA THR A 60 6.55 10.86 -0.96
C THR A 60 7.00 10.67 -2.41
N PHE A 61 7.75 11.63 -2.94
CA PHE A 61 8.24 11.59 -4.32
C PHE A 61 9.19 10.40 -4.56
N TYR A 62 10.23 10.27 -3.73
CA TYR A 62 11.24 9.22 -3.90
C TYR A 62 10.69 7.83 -3.57
N THR A 63 9.82 7.68 -2.57
CA THR A 63 9.19 6.38 -2.30
C THR A 63 8.22 5.97 -3.40
N GLY A 64 7.58 6.94 -4.08
CA GLY A 64 6.77 6.66 -5.28
C GLY A 64 7.60 6.05 -6.42
N LEU A 65 8.85 6.50 -6.61
CA LEU A 65 9.77 5.92 -7.60
C LEU A 65 10.19 4.49 -7.23
N LEU A 66 10.23 4.15 -5.94
CA LEU A 66 10.58 2.80 -5.51
C LEU A 66 9.56 1.75 -5.96
N TYR A 67 8.32 2.13 -6.29
CA TYR A 67 7.29 1.22 -6.84
C TYR A 67 7.58 0.79 -8.29
N LEU A 68 8.39 1.54 -9.03
CA LEU A 68 8.62 1.34 -10.46
C LEU A 68 9.02 -0.09 -10.84
N PRO A 69 9.92 -0.79 -10.12
CA PRO A 69 10.35 -2.13 -10.51
C PRO A 69 9.22 -3.14 -10.69
N TRP A 70 8.14 -3.09 -9.91
CA TRP A 70 7.01 -4.01 -10.06
C TRP A 70 6.22 -3.79 -11.35
N VAL A 71 6.27 -2.58 -11.91
CA VAL A 71 5.61 -2.22 -13.18
C VAL A 71 6.46 -2.63 -14.38
N ILE A 72 7.76 -2.37 -14.30
CA ILE A 72 8.69 -2.60 -15.42
C ILE A 72 9.32 -4.00 -15.43
N LYS A 73 9.01 -4.87 -14.45
CA LYS A 73 9.50 -6.25 -14.41
C LYS A 73 9.31 -7.10 -15.68
N PRO A 74 8.30 -6.86 -16.55
CA PRO A 74 8.23 -7.55 -17.84
C PRO A 74 9.51 -7.40 -18.67
N PHE A 75 10.22 -6.26 -18.57
CA PHE A 75 11.43 -5.96 -19.36
C PHE A 75 12.68 -6.75 -18.94
N TRP A 76 12.69 -7.44 -17.80
CA TRP A 76 13.78 -8.37 -17.46
C TRP A 76 13.29 -9.76 -17.08
N SER A 77 11.98 -10.00 -17.07
CA SER A 77 11.43 -11.32 -16.78
C SER A 77 11.96 -12.45 -17.68
N PRO A 78 12.25 -12.25 -18.99
CA PRO A 78 12.89 -13.29 -19.78
C PRO A 78 14.29 -13.65 -19.29
N MET A 79 15.05 -12.67 -18.77
CA MET A 79 16.39 -12.91 -18.23
C MET A 79 16.35 -13.83 -17.01
N VAL A 80 15.34 -13.69 -16.16
CA VAL A 80 15.10 -14.59 -15.02
C VAL A 80 14.75 -16.00 -15.50
N ASP A 81 14.09 -16.12 -16.66
CA ASP A 81 13.67 -17.40 -17.21
C ASP A 81 14.83 -18.20 -17.84
N ILE A 82 15.75 -17.52 -18.54
CA ILE A 82 16.83 -18.14 -19.34
C ILE A 82 18.17 -18.35 -18.61
N THR A 83 18.40 -17.72 -17.45
CA THR A 83 19.75 -17.69 -16.84
C THR A 83 20.02 -18.78 -15.81
N ARG A 84 19.09 -19.01 -14.88
CA ARG A 84 19.25 -19.91 -13.72
C ARG A 84 17.90 -20.52 -13.33
N THR A 85 17.94 -21.47 -12.39
CA THR A 85 16.75 -22.10 -11.83
C THR A 85 15.90 -21.10 -11.04
N LYS A 86 14.58 -21.29 -11.04
CA LYS A 86 13.66 -20.42 -10.32
C LYS A 86 13.86 -20.51 -8.82
N ARG A 87 14.20 -21.71 -8.33
CA ARG A 87 14.60 -21.92 -6.93
C ARG A 87 15.84 -21.09 -6.54
N PHE A 88 16.85 -21.01 -7.41
CA PHE A 88 18.02 -20.16 -7.15
C PHE A 88 17.61 -18.70 -7.02
N TRP A 89 16.83 -18.18 -7.97
CA TRP A 89 16.36 -16.79 -7.94
C TRP A 89 15.52 -16.48 -6.70
N VAL A 90 14.62 -17.39 -6.28
CA VAL A 90 13.83 -17.21 -5.06
C VAL A 90 14.74 -17.05 -3.83
N VAL A 91 15.68 -17.97 -3.64
CA VAL A 91 16.57 -17.98 -2.45
C VAL A 91 17.55 -16.81 -2.49
N ALA A 92 18.13 -16.53 -3.65
CA ALA A 92 19.09 -15.44 -3.85
C ALA A 92 18.44 -14.07 -3.63
N MET A 93 17.21 -13.86 -4.13
CA MET A 93 16.51 -12.59 -3.91
C MET A 93 16.06 -12.43 -2.45
N GLN A 94 15.65 -13.49 -1.75
CA GLN A 94 15.38 -13.43 -0.31
C GLN A 94 16.63 -13.07 0.50
N PHE A 95 17.78 -13.62 0.12
CA PHE A 95 19.06 -13.24 0.70
C PHE A 95 19.44 -11.79 0.40
N LEU A 96 19.26 -11.33 -0.85
CA LEU A 96 19.47 -9.94 -1.25
C LEU A 96 18.59 -8.98 -0.45
N VAL A 97 17.30 -9.30 -0.25
CA VAL A 97 16.40 -8.52 0.59
C VAL A 97 16.91 -8.50 2.03
N SER A 98 17.33 -9.64 2.60
CA SER A 98 17.92 -9.69 3.94
C SER A 98 19.13 -8.76 4.07
N VAL A 99 20.12 -8.88 3.18
CA VAL A 99 21.33 -8.04 3.17
C VAL A 99 20.98 -6.57 2.95
N GLY A 100 20.04 -6.27 2.05
CA GLY A 100 19.51 -4.92 1.83
C GLY A 100 18.95 -4.31 3.11
N LEU A 101 18.10 -5.04 3.83
CA LEU A 101 17.54 -4.57 5.10
C LEU A 101 18.61 -4.39 6.19
N LEU A 102 19.63 -5.26 6.25
CA LEU A 102 20.78 -5.06 7.15
C LEU A 102 21.57 -3.79 6.83
N MET A 103 21.78 -3.50 5.54
CA MET A 103 22.49 -2.31 5.10
C MET A 103 21.68 -1.03 5.39
N VAL A 104 20.35 -1.06 5.18
CA VAL A 104 19.49 0.06 5.61
C VAL A 104 19.55 0.23 7.12
N ALA A 105 19.41 -0.84 7.90
CA ALA A 105 19.51 -0.76 9.36
C ALA A 105 20.83 -0.12 9.80
N SER A 106 21.94 -0.53 9.19
CA SER A 106 23.26 0.01 9.52
C SER A 106 23.44 1.47 9.09
N SER A 107 22.73 1.93 8.05
CA SER A 107 22.83 3.29 7.53
C SER A 107 21.99 4.32 8.29
N VAL A 108 21.03 3.91 9.12
CA VAL A 108 20.07 4.80 9.82
C VAL A 108 20.75 5.92 10.63
N ARG A 109 21.93 5.67 11.22
CA ARG A 109 22.69 6.67 12.00
C ARG A 109 23.68 7.50 11.16
N SER A 110 23.80 7.23 9.86
CA SER A 110 24.73 7.92 8.98
C SER A 110 24.22 9.31 8.57
N LYS A 111 25.12 10.28 8.40
CA LYS A 111 24.80 11.60 7.85
C LYS A 111 24.23 11.52 6.43
N ALA A 112 24.59 10.48 5.68
CA ALA A 112 24.11 10.22 4.32
C ALA A 112 23.01 9.15 4.27
N PHE A 113 22.33 8.89 5.40
CA PHE A 113 21.27 7.88 5.54
C PHE A 113 20.30 7.89 4.36
N PHE A 114 19.68 9.05 4.08
CA PHE A 114 18.61 9.15 3.08
C PHE A 114 19.02 8.68 1.68
N GLN A 115 20.24 9.03 1.25
CA GLN A 115 20.75 8.63 -0.08
C GLN A 115 21.06 7.14 -0.13
N TRP A 116 21.78 6.63 0.88
CA TRP A 116 22.13 5.21 0.96
C TRP A 116 20.90 4.32 1.09
N SER A 117 19.98 4.66 2.00
CA SER A 117 18.75 3.91 2.19
C SER A 117 17.89 3.88 0.94
N LEU A 118 17.84 4.99 0.18
CA LEU A 118 17.08 5.05 -1.07
C LEU A 118 17.65 4.12 -2.14
N ILE A 119 18.97 4.14 -2.33
CA ILE A 119 19.66 3.24 -3.29
C ILE A 119 19.44 1.78 -2.88
N ILE A 120 19.61 1.47 -1.59
CA ILE A 120 19.45 0.10 -1.09
C ILE A 120 17.99 -0.35 -1.22
N PHE A 121 17.00 0.49 -0.89
CA PHE A 121 15.60 0.13 -1.11
C PHE A 121 15.25 -0.04 -2.59
N ALA A 122 15.88 0.70 -3.50
CA ALA A 122 15.71 0.46 -4.94
C ALA A 122 16.24 -0.92 -5.35
N LEU A 123 17.37 -1.34 -4.79
CA LEU A 123 17.90 -2.70 -4.98
C LEU A 123 17.00 -3.77 -4.36
N VAL A 124 16.46 -3.53 -3.16
CA VAL A 124 15.47 -4.41 -2.51
C VAL A 124 14.19 -4.50 -3.34
N ALA A 125 13.71 -3.40 -3.91
CA ALA A 125 12.54 -3.35 -4.77
C ALA A 125 12.77 -4.17 -6.06
N PHE A 126 13.92 -4.00 -6.69
CA PHE A 126 14.31 -4.80 -7.85
C PHE A 126 14.43 -6.30 -7.50
N GLY A 127 15.04 -6.61 -6.36
CA GLY A 127 15.15 -7.98 -5.84
C GLY A 127 13.78 -8.59 -5.54
N SER A 128 12.85 -7.82 -4.97
CA SER A 128 11.47 -8.25 -4.72
C SER A 128 10.70 -8.48 -6.01
N ALA A 129 10.80 -7.59 -7.00
CA ALA A 129 10.15 -7.78 -8.30
C ALA A 129 10.71 -9.00 -9.05
N THR A 130 12.00 -9.30 -8.88
CA THR A 130 12.64 -10.51 -9.42
C THR A 130 12.23 -11.76 -8.65
N HIS A 131 12.09 -11.67 -7.33
CA HIS A 131 11.53 -12.71 -6.48
C HIS A 131 10.11 -13.06 -6.92
N ASP A 132 9.26 -12.08 -7.22
CA ASP A 132 7.91 -12.32 -7.75
C ASP A 132 7.92 -13.20 -9.00
N ILE A 133 8.76 -12.83 -9.97
CA ILE A 133 8.89 -13.56 -11.24
C ILE A 133 9.29 -15.01 -10.97
N ALA A 134 10.29 -15.20 -10.11
CA ALA A 134 10.80 -16.52 -9.78
C ALA A 134 9.81 -17.36 -8.95
N ALA A 135 9.14 -16.77 -7.98
CA ALA A 135 8.17 -17.44 -7.11
C ALA A 135 6.94 -17.91 -7.91
N ASP A 136 6.39 -17.02 -8.75
CA ASP A 136 5.25 -17.37 -9.61
C ASP A 136 5.65 -18.34 -10.73
N GLY A 137 6.85 -18.19 -11.31
CA GLY A 137 7.43 -19.17 -12.21
C GLY A 137 7.57 -20.55 -11.58
N PHE A 138 8.11 -20.60 -10.36
CA PHE A 138 8.28 -21.83 -9.59
C PHE A 138 6.94 -22.49 -9.26
N TYR A 139 5.93 -21.71 -8.87
CA TYR A 139 4.56 -22.19 -8.63
C TYR A 139 3.96 -22.88 -9.87
N MET A 140 4.13 -22.28 -11.05
CA MET A 140 3.66 -22.86 -12.32
C MET A 140 4.46 -24.08 -12.79
N LEU A 141 5.72 -24.24 -12.34
CA LEU A 141 6.57 -25.39 -12.66
C LEU A 141 6.34 -26.57 -11.73
N SER A 142 6.03 -26.30 -10.46
CA SER A 142 5.95 -27.32 -9.40
C SER A 142 4.56 -27.91 -9.20
N LEU A 143 3.49 -27.23 -9.63
CA LEU A 143 2.12 -27.66 -9.45
C LEU A 143 1.42 -27.99 -10.76
N SER A 144 0.55 -29.01 -10.74
CA SER A 144 -0.34 -29.33 -11.84
C SER A 144 -1.35 -28.21 -12.09
N LYS A 145 -1.99 -28.16 -13.27
CA LYS A 145 -3.01 -27.15 -13.58
C LYS A 145 -4.20 -27.18 -12.61
N HIS A 146 -4.56 -28.36 -12.10
CA HIS A 146 -5.60 -28.50 -11.08
C HIS A 146 -5.14 -27.93 -9.74
N ASP A 147 -3.95 -28.29 -9.29
CA ASP A 147 -3.40 -27.80 -8.03
C ASP A 147 -3.21 -26.28 -8.09
N GLN A 148 -2.76 -25.75 -9.23
CA GLN A 148 -2.68 -24.31 -9.44
C GLN A 148 -4.03 -23.60 -9.20
N ALA A 149 -5.15 -24.23 -9.58
CA ALA A 149 -6.49 -23.70 -9.31
C ALA A 149 -6.88 -23.78 -7.83
N TRP A 150 -6.54 -24.88 -7.15
CA TRP A 150 -6.82 -25.06 -5.73
C TRP A 150 -6.00 -24.09 -4.86
N TRP A 151 -4.72 -23.92 -5.18
CA TRP A 151 -3.77 -23.14 -4.38
C TRP A 151 -3.80 -21.63 -4.65
N VAL A 152 -4.45 -21.16 -5.73
CA VAL A 152 -4.45 -19.74 -6.12
C VAL A 152 -5.11 -18.82 -5.06
N GLY A 153 -6.14 -19.32 -4.39
CA GLY A 153 -6.83 -18.58 -3.32
C GLY A 153 -5.95 -18.45 -2.08
N LEU A 154 -5.26 -19.54 -1.71
CA LEU A 154 -4.36 -19.58 -0.56
C LEU A 154 -3.12 -18.71 -0.79
N ARG A 155 -2.54 -18.80 -1.98
CA ARG A 155 -1.48 -17.89 -2.48
C ARG A 155 -1.82 -16.43 -2.21
N SER A 156 -3.00 -16.01 -2.66
CA SER A 156 -3.46 -14.63 -2.53
C SER A 156 -3.70 -14.25 -1.06
N THR A 157 -4.14 -15.19 -0.24
CA THR A 157 -4.37 -15.01 1.20
C THR A 157 -3.08 -14.74 1.95
N PHE A 158 -2.04 -15.56 1.74
CA PHE A 158 -0.75 -15.38 2.43
C PHE A 158 0.00 -14.14 1.96
N TYR A 159 -0.10 -13.78 0.68
CA TYR A 159 0.40 -12.50 0.19
C TYR A 159 -0.26 -11.33 0.92
N ARG A 160 -1.58 -11.35 1.08
CA ARG A 160 -2.33 -10.31 1.82
C ARG A 160 -1.98 -10.29 3.31
N ALA A 161 -1.89 -11.45 3.95
CA ALA A 161 -1.44 -11.56 5.34
C ALA A 161 -0.07 -10.90 5.53
N ALA A 162 0.86 -11.14 4.61
CA ALA A 162 2.16 -10.45 4.60
C ALA A 162 2.02 -8.94 4.43
N THR A 163 1.13 -8.45 3.56
CA THR A 163 0.94 -7.01 3.42
C THR A 163 0.37 -6.34 4.68
N ILE A 164 -0.54 -7.02 5.38
CA ILE A 164 -1.14 -6.55 6.64
C ILE A 164 -0.10 -6.54 7.75
N LEU A 165 0.64 -7.64 7.92
CA LEU A 165 1.69 -7.74 8.93
C LEU A 165 2.80 -6.72 8.66
N GLY A 166 3.21 -6.58 7.40
CA GLY A 166 4.21 -5.60 6.97
C GLY A 166 3.78 -4.14 7.17
N GLY A 167 2.51 -3.83 6.92
CA GLY A 167 1.98 -2.47 6.92
C GLY A 167 1.46 -2.01 8.28
N GLY A 168 1.12 -2.95 9.17
CA GLY A 168 0.57 -2.67 10.49
C GLY A 168 1.53 -3.04 11.62
N LEU A 169 1.74 -4.35 11.82
CA LEU A 169 2.48 -4.88 12.97
C LEU A 169 3.93 -4.38 13.02
N LEU A 170 4.63 -4.29 11.88
CA LEU A 170 6.02 -3.83 11.85
C LEU A 170 6.17 -2.35 12.25
N ILE A 171 5.26 -1.50 11.77
CA ILE A 171 5.26 -0.07 12.10
C ILE A 171 4.96 0.13 13.58
N VAL A 172 4.12 -0.73 14.15
CA VAL A 172 3.81 -0.68 15.58
C VAL A 172 4.94 -1.23 16.43
N LEU A 173 5.61 -2.30 16.00
CA LEU A 173 6.82 -2.76 16.65
C LEU A 173 7.85 -1.62 16.74
N ALA A 174 8.07 -0.88 15.65
CA ALA A 174 8.93 0.30 15.65
C ALA A 174 8.46 1.35 16.66
N GLY A 175 7.16 1.67 16.69
CA GLY A 175 6.60 2.64 17.66
C GLY A 175 6.69 2.20 19.13
N VAL A 176 6.53 0.91 19.42
CA VAL A 176 6.70 0.36 20.78
C VAL A 176 8.17 0.37 21.20
N LEU A 177 9.08 0.08 20.27
CA LEU A 177 10.53 0.17 20.53
C LEU A 177 10.97 1.63 20.74
N GLU A 178 10.32 2.58 20.07
CA GLU A 178 10.55 4.01 20.29
C GLU A 178 10.18 4.40 21.72
N THR A 179 8.97 4.09 22.19
CA THR A 179 8.52 4.49 23.54
C THR A 179 9.32 3.85 24.69
N LYS A 180 9.94 2.68 24.47
CA LYS A 180 10.74 1.99 25.50
C LYS A 180 12.19 2.47 25.62
N ASN A 181 12.75 3.09 24.58
CA ASN A 181 14.17 3.46 24.51
C ASN A 181 14.44 4.96 24.77
N GLY A 182 13.47 5.69 25.36
CA GLY A 182 13.54 7.13 25.61
C GLY A 182 13.18 7.52 27.05
N LEU A 183 12.89 8.80 27.28
CA LEU A 183 12.32 9.23 28.57
C LEU A 183 10.92 8.61 28.75
N SER A 184 10.48 8.51 30.01
CA SER A 184 9.13 8.06 30.33
C SER A 184 8.11 8.91 29.54
N PRO A 185 7.26 8.27 28.71
CA PRO A 185 6.30 8.99 27.90
C PRO A 185 5.31 9.74 28.79
N VAL A 186 4.89 10.92 28.33
CA VAL A 186 3.84 11.72 28.98
C VAL A 186 2.55 11.54 28.23
N THR A 187 1.54 11.02 28.93
CA THR A 187 0.18 10.91 28.39
C THR A 187 -0.58 12.20 28.67
N ILE A 188 -1.06 12.82 27.61
CA ILE A 188 -1.87 14.04 27.59
C ILE A 188 -3.31 13.61 27.27
N PRO A 189 -4.17 13.37 28.26
CA PRO A 189 -5.59 13.18 28.03
C PRO A 189 -6.19 14.44 27.40
N VAL A 190 -6.91 14.25 26.31
CA VAL A 190 -7.64 15.28 25.58
C VAL A 190 -9.11 14.93 25.60
N GLN A 191 -9.94 15.81 26.13
CA GLN A 191 -11.39 15.64 26.24
C GLN A 191 -12.09 16.69 25.39
N ALA A 192 -13.01 16.23 24.55
CA ALA A 192 -13.93 17.08 23.83
C ALA A 192 -15.26 17.10 24.58
N GLU A 193 -15.59 18.21 25.24
CA GLU A 193 -16.84 18.37 26.02
C GLU A 193 -17.44 19.77 25.81
N ALA A 194 -18.76 19.89 25.98
CA ALA A 194 -19.48 21.16 25.94
C ALA A 194 -20.23 21.36 27.27
N PRO A 195 -20.11 22.51 27.97
CA PRO A 195 -19.32 23.71 27.64
C PRO A 195 -17.95 23.71 28.35
N ALA A 196 -16.87 23.31 27.66
CA ALA A 196 -15.52 23.52 28.18
C ALA A 196 -15.15 25.02 28.11
N LEU A 197 -14.60 25.58 29.18
CA LEU A 197 -14.04 26.93 29.17
C LEU A 197 -12.78 26.93 28.28
N PRO A 198 -12.62 27.88 27.35
CA PRO A 198 -11.39 27.97 26.57
C PRO A 198 -10.21 28.18 27.52
N SER A 199 -9.25 27.26 27.54
CA SER A 199 -8.02 27.39 28.32
C SER A 199 -7.25 28.62 27.84
N LYS A 200 -7.51 29.77 28.46
CA LYS A 200 -6.92 31.07 28.12
C LYS A 200 -5.51 31.27 28.70
N GLN A 201 -5.02 30.33 29.49
CA GLN A 201 -3.70 30.41 30.10
C GLN A 201 -2.65 29.98 29.08
N LEU A 202 -1.92 30.97 28.56
CA LEU A 202 -0.71 30.75 27.78
C LEU A 202 0.29 29.97 28.65
N PRO A 203 0.85 28.87 28.14
CA PRO A 203 1.85 28.10 28.86
C PRO A 203 3.05 28.98 29.24
N GLN A 204 3.48 28.88 30.50
CA GLN A 204 4.62 29.66 31.00
C GLN A 204 5.92 28.84 30.94
N PRO A 205 7.08 29.49 30.76
CA PRO A 205 8.37 28.83 30.85
C PRO A 205 8.57 28.16 32.22
N VAL A 206 9.17 26.97 32.22
CA VAL A 206 9.31 26.15 33.43
C VAL A 206 10.69 26.35 34.06
N THR A 207 10.74 26.45 35.38
CA THR A 207 11.99 26.46 36.17
C THR A 207 12.50 25.04 36.39
N ALA A 208 13.81 24.84 36.43
CA ALA A 208 14.42 23.53 36.62
C ALA A 208 13.90 22.85 37.91
N GLN A 209 13.53 21.57 37.81
CA GLN A 209 13.04 20.76 38.93
C GLN A 209 14.06 19.71 39.35
N ASP A 210 14.12 19.40 40.66
CA ASP A 210 14.97 18.32 41.18
C ASP A 210 14.36 16.94 40.91
N GLY A 211 15.14 16.04 40.30
CA GLY A 211 14.70 14.69 39.89
C GLY A 211 15.40 14.17 38.63
N GLN A 212 14.89 13.07 38.07
CA GLN A 212 15.33 12.55 36.77
C GLN A 212 14.78 13.42 35.62
N LEU A 213 15.49 13.46 34.49
CA LEU A 213 15.05 14.17 33.29
C LEU A 213 13.71 13.59 32.80
N ARG A 214 12.69 14.43 32.64
CA ARG A 214 11.33 14.03 32.22
C ARG A 214 10.74 15.11 31.31
N LEU A 215 9.82 14.68 30.44
CA LEU A 215 8.94 15.58 29.71
C LEU A 215 7.82 16.06 30.65
N LEU A 216 7.39 17.30 30.49
CA LEU A 216 6.27 17.90 31.23
C LEU A 216 5.28 18.49 30.23
N ALA A 217 4.00 18.16 30.37
CA ALA A 217 2.92 18.72 29.55
C ALA A 217 2.08 19.71 30.35
N GLN A 218 1.78 20.86 29.76
CA GLN A 218 0.93 21.90 30.35
C GLN A 218 -0.12 22.36 29.33
N PRO A 219 -1.43 22.31 29.65
CA PRO A 219 -2.02 21.69 30.84
C PRO A 219 -1.86 20.15 30.85
N SER A 220 -2.03 19.53 32.01
CA SER A 220 -1.96 18.06 32.15
C SER A 220 -3.15 17.34 31.53
N VAL A 221 -4.30 18.01 31.40
CA VAL A 221 -5.50 17.58 30.67
C VAL A 221 -5.89 18.70 29.72
N LEU A 222 -6.09 18.38 28.44
CA LEU A 222 -6.54 19.35 27.44
C LEU A 222 -8.04 19.19 27.22
N GLU A 223 -8.81 20.23 27.52
CA GLU A 223 -10.25 20.28 27.24
C GLU A 223 -10.49 21.16 25.99
N ILE A 224 -11.16 20.60 24.99
CA ILE A 224 -11.50 21.32 23.75
C ILE A 224 -13.02 21.37 23.59
N ALA A 225 -13.58 22.58 23.48
CA ALA A 225 -15.02 22.73 23.27
C ALA A 225 -15.45 22.20 21.88
N ILE A 226 -16.55 21.44 21.82
CA ILE A 226 -17.17 20.89 20.59
C ILE A 226 -17.85 21.98 19.73
N THR A 227 -17.62 23.26 20.02
CA THR A 227 -18.16 24.37 19.23
C THR A 227 -17.42 24.50 17.90
N GLU A 228 -18.17 24.61 16.80
CA GLU A 228 -17.60 24.86 15.47
C GLU A 228 -16.86 26.20 15.41
N ARG A 229 -15.74 26.23 14.68
CA ARG A 229 -14.93 27.43 14.47
C ARG A 229 -14.69 27.63 12.98
N THR A 230 -14.50 28.87 12.54
CA THR A 230 -14.17 29.13 11.13
C THR A 230 -12.78 28.58 10.81
N ALA A 231 -12.60 28.07 9.58
CA ALA A 231 -11.33 27.50 9.13
C ALA A 231 -10.16 28.48 9.25
N ASP A 232 -10.42 29.78 9.04
CA ASP A 232 -9.39 30.82 9.14
C ASP A 232 -8.94 31.07 10.58
N GLN A 233 -9.87 31.03 11.55
CA GLN A 233 -9.52 31.16 12.97
C GLN A 233 -8.73 29.93 13.47
N ALA A 234 -9.13 28.72 13.05
CA ALA A 234 -8.39 27.51 13.39
C ALA A 234 -6.96 27.56 12.80
N LYS A 235 -6.82 27.98 11.54
CA LYS A 235 -5.50 28.15 10.89
C LYS A 235 -4.63 29.17 11.59
N ALA A 236 -5.18 30.33 11.97
CA ALA A 236 -4.43 31.37 12.67
C ALA A 236 -3.78 30.85 13.97
N ILE A 237 -4.54 30.09 14.77
CA ILE A 237 -4.04 29.49 16.02
C ILE A 237 -2.90 28.49 15.76
N ILE A 238 -3.06 27.66 14.72
CA ILE A 238 -2.04 26.67 14.33
C ILE A 238 -0.77 27.37 13.83
N GLU A 239 -0.91 28.45 13.05
CA GLU A 239 0.21 29.24 12.54
C GLU A 239 0.94 29.99 13.67
N ASP A 240 0.22 30.53 14.65
CA ASP A 240 0.81 31.17 15.83
C ASP A 240 1.65 30.17 16.65
N ALA A 241 1.13 28.96 16.88
CA ALA A 241 1.86 27.89 17.56
C ALA A 241 3.13 27.50 16.77
N ARG A 242 3.03 27.35 15.45
CA ARG A 242 4.18 27.06 14.58
C ARG A 242 5.22 28.17 14.61
N LYS A 243 4.79 29.44 14.56
CA LYS A 243 5.67 30.60 14.60
C LYS A 243 6.44 30.64 15.92
N SER A 244 5.74 30.44 17.05
CA SER A 244 6.37 30.35 18.37
C SER A 244 7.39 29.21 18.45
N ASN A 245 7.06 28.03 17.91
CA ASN A 245 7.99 26.90 17.90
C ASN A 245 9.26 27.18 17.09
N LYS A 246 9.13 27.93 16.00
CA LYS A 246 10.25 28.33 15.15
C LYS A 246 11.12 29.38 15.82
N GLU A 247 10.53 30.38 16.48
CA GLU A 247 11.25 31.42 17.22
C GLU A 247 12.10 30.84 18.36
N HIS A 248 11.58 29.83 19.05
CA HIS A 248 12.29 29.15 20.16
C HIS A 248 13.18 27.98 19.71
N GLY A 249 13.37 27.77 18.41
CA GLY A 249 14.32 26.79 17.88
C GLY A 249 13.93 25.32 18.11
N PHE A 250 12.65 24.99 18.25
CA PHE A 250 12.19 23.60 18.41
C PHE A 250 12.21 22.80 17.10
N PHE A 251 12.39 23.47 15.97
CA PHE A 251 12.68 22.83 14.69
C PHE A 251 14.18 22.81 14.47
N ASP A 252 14.73 21.65 14.13
CA ASP A 252 16.14 21.54 13.76
C ASP A 252 16.38 22.48 12.55
N GLU A 253 17.22 23.50 12.70
CA GLU A 253 17.62 24.34 11.58
C GLU A 253 18.34 23.51 10.50
N SER A 254 18.85 22.32 10.81
CA SER A 254 19.32 21.36 9.78
C SER A 254 18.19 20.82 8.88
N ALA A 255 16.93 20.84 9.34
CA ALA A 255 15.76 20.52 8.53
C ALA A 255 15.19 21.77 7.83
N ALA A 256 15.30 22.95 8.47
CA ALA A 256 14.83 24.22 7.91
C ALA A 256 15.85 24.95 6.99
N SER A 257 17.15 24.64 7.06
CA SER A 257 18.21 25.15 6.17
C SER A 257 18.33 24.36 4.86
N LYS A 258 17.46 23.36 4.66
CA LYS A 258 17.05 22.88 3.32
C LYS A 258 15.75 23.55 2.83
N GLY A 259 15.39 24.68 3.44
CA GLY A 259 14.17 25.45 3.17
C GLY A 259 14.41 26.80 2.47
N THR A 260 15.65 27.17 2.14
CA THR A 260 15.85 27.85 0.85
C THR A 260 15.67 26.79 -0.22
N ALA A 261 15.04 27.15 -1.33
CA ALA A 261 14.96 26.31 -2.52
C ALA A 261 16.37 26.00 -3.04
N SER A 262 17.11 25.14 -2.34
CA SER A 262 18.19 24.37 -2.92
C SER A 262 17.48 23.44 -3.89
N THR A 263 17.42 23.91 -5.12
CA THR A 263 17.00 23.13 -6.27
C THR A 263 17.74 21.80 -6.20
N SER A 264 17.02 20.75 -5.77
CA SER A 264 17.56 19.40 -5.64
C SER A 264 18.35 19.07 -6.90
N TRP A 265 19.53 18.46 -6.77
CA TRP A 265 20.32 18.03 -7.95
C TRP A 265 19.43 17.29 -8.96
N TRP A 266 18.52 16.45 -8.44
CA TRP A 266 17.49 15.78 -9.22
C TRP A 266 16.54 16.77 -9.89
N SER A 267 15.99 17.76 -9.17
CA SER A 267 15.13 18.80 -9.76
C SER A 267 15.80 19.52 -10.94
N ASN A 268 17.09 19.85 -10.86
CA ASN A 268 17.77 20.56 -11.95
C ASN A 268 18.20 19.66 -13.10
N HIS A 269 18.72 18.45 -12.81
CA HIS A 269 19.35 17.60 -13.83
C HIS A 269 18.44 16.49 -14.37
N ILE A 270 17.40 16.10 -13.62
CA ILE A 270 16.47 15.03 -14.00
C ILE A 270 15.04 15.57 -14.06
N GLY A 271 14.51 16.11 -12.97
CA GLY A 271 13.13 16.59 -12.85
C GLY A 271 12.75 17.68 -13.85
N ALA A 272 13.52 18.78 -13.97
CA ALA A 272 13.23 19.85 -14.90
C ALA A 272 13.37 19.42 -16.38
N PRO A 273 14.43 18.69 -16.79
CA PRO A 273 14.49 18.11 -18.13
C PRO A 273 13.36 17.11 -18.39
N LEU A 274 13.10 16.16 -17.49
CA LEU A 274 12.05 15.15 -17.65
C LEU A 274 10.66 15.79 -17.70
N SER A 275 10.41 16.82 -16.88
CA SER A 275 9.19 17.63 -16.93
C SER A 275 9.07 18.37 -18.26
N LYS A 276 10.12 19.04 -18.72
CA LYS A 276 10.12 19.80 -19.96
C LYS A 276 9.96 18.92 -21.20
N TYR A 277 10.71 17.82 -21.30
CA TYR A 277 10.79 16.98 -22.50
C TYR A 277 9.84 15.78 -22.52
N LEU A 278 9.44 15.24 -21.36
CA LEU A 278 8.58 14.06 -21.30
C LEU A 278 7.20 14.39 -20.71
N PHE A 279 7.12 14.89 -19.48
CA PHE A 279 5.82 15.05 -18.80
C PHE A 279 4.98 16.22 -19.32
N SER A 280 5.56 17.34 -19.73
CA SER A 280 4.79 18.49 -20.23
C SER A 280 4.18 18.25 -21.61
N PRO A 281 4.86 17.66 -22.62
CA PRO A 281 4.19 17.27 -23.86
C PRO A 281 3.19 16.13 -23.65
N LEU A 282 3.51 15.12 -22.82
CA LEU A 282 2.55 14.05 -22.49
C LEU A 282 1.33 14.59 -21.75
N GLY A 283 1.51 15.55 -20.84
CA GLY A 283 0.44 16.18 -20.09
C GLY A 283 -0.47 17.03 -20.97
N ARG A 284 0.10 17.79 -21.91
CA ARG A 284 -0.67 18.53 -22.93
C ARG A 284 -1.44 17.59 -23.86
N LEU A 285 -0.81 16.51 -24.30
CA LEU A 285 -1.46 15.49 -25.12
C LEU A 285 -2.57 14.78 -24.34
N TRP A 286 -2.34 14.44 -23.07
CA TRP A 286 -3.35 13.85 -22.20
C TRP A 286 -4.52 14.81 -21.95
N ALA A 287 -4.26 16.09 -21.70
CA ALA A 287 -5.29 17.12 -21.58
C ALA A 287 -6.16 17.17 -22.84
N ALA A 288 -5.54 17.33 -24.01
CA ALA A 288 -6.24 17.48 -25.27
C ALA A 288 -7.00 16.21 -25.72
N VAL A 289 -6.42 15.03 -25.51
CA VAL A 289 -6.97 13.76 -26.05
C VAL A 289 -7.91 13.07 -25.08
N ILE A 290 -7.63 13.16 -23.77
CA ILE A 290 -8.35 12.38 -22.75
C ILE A 290 -9.10 13.30 -21.78
N SER A 291 -8.40 14.21 -21.09
CA SER A 291 -9.01 14.98 -19.99
C SER A 291 -10.10 15.92 -20.44
N ASP A 292 -9.85 16.77 -21.43
CA ASP A 292 -10.78 17.83 -21.80
C ASP A 292 -12.06 17.26 -22.45
N PRO A 293 -11.97 16.31 -23.41
CA PRO A 293 -13.16 15.65 -23.96
C PRO A 293 -13.95 14.88 -22.89
N LEU A 294 -13.26 14.15 -22.02
CA LEU A 294 -13.91 13.40 -20.94
C LEU A 294 -14.58 14.33 -19.93
N LYS A 295 -13.92 15.42 -19.52
CA LYS A 295 -14.49 16.41 -18.61
C LYS A 295 -15.74 17.04 -19.21
N ALA A 296 -15.70 17.41 -20.50
CA ALA A 296 -16.86 17.95 -21.20
C ALA A 296 -18.02 16.94 -21.22
N PHE A 297 -17.74 15.67 -21.56
CA PHE A 297 -18.72 14.60 -21.54
C PHE A 297 -19.33 14.39 -20.15
N LEU A 298 -18.48 14.28 -19.13
CA LEU A 298 -18.90 14.05 -17.74
C LEU A 298 -19.73 15.21 -17.20
N THR A 299 -19.31 16.46 -17.44
CA THR A 299 -20.05 17.64 -16.97
C THR A 299 -21.40 17.77 -17.67
N ALA A 300 -21.50 17.36 -18.95
CA ALA A 300 -22.76 17.39 -19.70
C ALA A 300 -23.77 16.32 -19.26
N HIS A 301 -23.31 15.12 -18.87
CA HIS A 301 -24.18 13.99 -18.54
C HIS A 301 -24.37 13.76 -17.03
N PHE A 302 -23.48 14.31 -16.19
CA PHE A 302 -23.51 14.17 -14.73
C PHE A 302 -23.26 15.54 -14.06
N PRO A 303 -24.24 16.47 -14.11
CA PRO A 303 -24.11 17.77 -13.47
C PRO A 303 -23.96 17.61 -11.95
N LYS A 304 -23.02 18.35 -11.37
CA LYS A 304 -22.70 18.28 -9.95
C LYS A 304 -23.70 19.10 -9.13
N ASP A 305 -24.27 18.50 -8.10
CA ASP A 305 -25.05 19.24 -7.09
C ASP A 305 -24.18 20.31 -6.42
N ALA A 306 -24.75 21.50 -6.16
CA ALA A 306 -24.03 22.62 -5.58
C ALA A 306 -23.41 22.21 -4.23
N LYS A 307 -22.11 22.48 -4.04
CA LYS A 307 -21.42 22.26 -2.76
C LYS A 307 -22.11 23.08 -1.68
N ALA A 308 -22.75 22.42 -0.72
CA ALA A 308 -23.23 23.07 0.48
C ALA A 308 -22.06 23.39 1.42
N LYS A 309 -22.03 24.66 1.83
CA LYS A 309 -21.20 25.31 2.86
C LYS A 309 -19.66 25.24 2.71
N PRO A 310 -18.94 26.34 3.00
CA PRO A 310 -17.49 26.25 3.22
C PRO A 310 -17.21 25.24 4.34
N PRO A 311 -16.07 24.51 4.27
CA PRO A 311 -15.75 23.51 5.27
C PRO A 311 -15.65 24.17 6.65
N GLU A 312 -16.59 23.83 7.53
CA GLU A 312 -16.47 24.13 8.95
C GLU A 312 -15.24 23.38 9.49
N ALA A 313 -14.44 24.05 10.32
CA ALA A 313 -13.27 23.48 10.94
C ALA A 313 -13.58 23.17 12.39
N GLY A 314 -13.12 22.02 12.88
CA GLY A 314 -13.23 21.71 14.30
C GLY A 314 -12.36 22.64 15.13
N ASN A 315 -12.74 22.82 16.38
CA ASN A 315 -12.03 23.69 17.31
C ASN A 315 -10.60 23.16 17.58
N VAL A 316 -9.72 24.06 18.03
CA VAL A 316 -8.29 23.77 18.25
C VAL A 316 -7.94 24.02 19.71
N GLY A 317 -7.28 23.05 20.34
CA GLY A 317 -6.64 23.19 21.65
C GLY A 317 -5.12 23.20 21.53
N ILE A 318 -4.45 23.86 22.49
CA ILE A 318 -2.98 23.95 22.54
C ILE A 318 -2.47 23.33 23.84
N VAL A 319 -1.44 22.50 23.73
CA VAL A 319 -0.67 21.97 24.88
C VAL A 319 0.80 22.33 24.67
N ALA A 320 1.49 22.75 25.72
CA ALA A 320 2.94 22.94 25.69
C ALA A 320 3.67 21.75 26.28
N LEU A 321 4.80 21.40 25.68
CA LEU A 321 5.81 20.50 26.24
C LEU A 321 7.04 21.27 26.69
N THR A 322 7.60 20.87 27.83
CA THR A 322 8.88 21.37 28.36
C THR A 322 9.69 20.22 28.94
N LEU A 323 10.99 20.44 29.19
CA LEU A 323 11.84 19.50 29.92
C LEU A 323 12.00 19.91 31.39
N SER A 324 12.12 18.93 32.28
CA SER A 324 12.31 19.19 33.71
C SER A 324 13.69 19.76 34.08
N LYS A 325 14.71 19.53 33.24
CA LYS A 325 16.12 19.91 33.48
C LYS A 325 16.84 20.32 32.19
N PRO A 326 17.89 21.15 32.29
CA PRO A 326 18.77 21.47 31.17
C PRO A 326 19.49 20.23 30.63
N LEU A 327 19.72 20.23 29.32
CA LEU A 327 20.46 19.20 28.59
C LEU A 327 21.97 19.50 28.55
N GLU A 328 22.79 18.46 28.40
CA GLU A 328 24.21 18.63 28.11
C GLU A 328 24.42 19.34 26.75
N PRO A 329 25.52 20.11 26.55
CA PRO A 329 25.69 21.01 25.41
C PRO A 329 25.55 20.38 24.01
N GLU A 330 25.82 19.08 23.87
CA GLU A 330 25.70 18.33 22.62
C GLU A 330 24.47 17.41 22.55
N GLN A 331 23.71 17.31 23.64
CA GLN A 331 22.58 16.38 23.74
C GLN A 331 21.32 17.03 23.17
N LYS A 332 20.73 16.38 22.16
CA LYS A 332 19.42 16.72 21.62
C LYS A 332 18.40 15.66 22.00
N ILE A 333 17.24 16.08 22.48
CA ILE A 333 16.09 15.19 22.72
C ILE A 333 15.00 15.53 21.72
N VAL A 334 14.60 14.53 20.93
CA VAL A 334 13.47 14.67 20.01
C VAL A 334 12.24 14.11 20.72
N ALA A 335 11.27 14.96 21.03
CA ALA A 335 9.96 14.54 21.49
C ALA A 335 9.02 14.41 20.29
N ASN A 336 8.50 13.22 20.06
CA ASN A 336 7.41 13.01 19.11
C ASN A 336 6.10 12.91 19.86
N CYS A 337 5.14 13.71 19.42
CA CYS A 337 3.77 13.61 19.88
C CYS A 337 2.96 12.87 18.83
N ASP A 338 2.25 11.85 19.27
CA ASP A 338 1.26 11.16 18.45
C ASP A 338 0.09 10.76 19.33
N ARG A 339 -1.05 10.46 18.72
CA ARG A 339 -2.20 9.93 19.46
C ARG A 339 -1.85 8.55 20.01
N GLU A 340 -2.22 8.29 21.25
CA GLU A 340 -2.21 6.95 21.84
C GLU A 340 -3.13 6.05 21.01
N LYS A 341 -2.54 5.11 20.28
CA LYS A 341 -3.29 4.08 19.56
C LYS A 341 -3.88 3.10 20.57
N ARG A 342 -5.07 2.54 20.31
CA ARG A 342 -5.70 1.55 21.21
C ARG A 342 -6.17 0.30 20.45
N GLY A 343 -6.03 -0.88 21.07
CA GLY A 343 -6.55 -2.14 20.54
C GLY A 343 -5.98 -2.53 19.16
N LEU A 344 -6.86 -2.84 18.20
CA LEU A 344 -6.51 -3.25 16.83
C LEU A 344 -5.86 -2.13 15.99
N GLU A 345 -5.86 -0.88 16.46
CA GLU A 345 -5.12 0.23 15.82
C GLU A 345 -3.60 -0.01 15.86
N TYR A 346 -3.12 -0.73 16.87
CA TYR A 346 -1.74 -1.20 16.96
C TYR A 346 -1.39 -2.29 15.92
N LEU A 347 -2.34 -2.82 15.18
CA LEU A 347 -2.09 -3.84 14.16
C LEU A 347 -2.29 -3.29 12.75
N GLY A 348 -2.56 -1.99 12.60
CA GLY A 348 -2.94 -1.38 11.32
C GLY A 348 -4.27 -1.91 10.76
N LEU A 349 -4.99 -2.73 11.53
CA LEU A 349 -6.28 -3.34 11.20
C LEU A 349 -7.46 -2.42 11.50
N ALA A 350 -7.24 -1.42 12.36
CA ALA A 350 -8.15 -0.30 12.57
C ALA A 350 -7.40 1.00 12.25
N LYS A 351 -8.04 1.88 11.50
CA LYS A 351 -7.53 3.21 11.17
C LYS A 351 -7.77 4.06 12.42
N GLY A 352 -6.74 4.77 12.89
CA GLY A 352 -6.78 5.45 14.19
C GLY A 352 -7.91 6.47 14.34
N ASP A 353 -8.50 6.62 15.52
CA ASP A 353 -9.48 7.67 15.80
C ASP A 353 -8.98 9.05 15.31
N LYS A 354 -9.70 9.66 14.36
CA LYS A 354 -9.39 10.98 13.79
C LYS A 354 -10.25 12.08 14.38
N SER A 355 -11.07 11.78 15.38
CA SER A 355 -11.80 12.80 16.16
C SER A 355 -10.87 13.88 16.71
N PHE A 356 -9.58 13.56 16.88
CA PHE A 356 -8.52 14.49 17.24
C PHE A 356 -7.38 14.36 16.22
N GLN A 357 -6.98 15.47 15.63
CA GLN A 357 -5.90 15.56 14.65
C GLN A 357 -4.78 16.43 15.22
N LEU A 358 -3.57 15.90 15.23
CA LEU A 358 -2.39 16.68 15.53
C LEU A 358 -2.06 17.55 14.32
N MET A 359 -2.20 18.87 14.48
CA MET A 359 -1.96 19.83 13.40
C MET A 359 -0.54 20.38 13.42
N GLU A 360 0.03 20.51 14.62
CA GLU A 360 1.39 21.02 14.83
C GLU A 360 2.00 20.38 16.08
N GLY A 361 3.34 20.27 16.13
CA GLY A 361 4.05 19.71 17.27
C GLY A 361 4.25 18.19 17.21
N GLU A 362 4.14 17.57 16.03
CA GLU A 362 4.42 16.14 15.84
C GLU A 362 5.85 15.76 16.22
N ARG A 363 6.82 16.65 15.96
CA ARG A 363 8.24 16.44 16.27
C ARG A 363 8.85 17.74 16.79
N LEU A 364 9.29 17.73 18.04
CA LEU A 364 9.86 18.88 18.74
C LEU A 364 11.27 18.53 19.21
N VAL A 365 12.26 19.36 18.89
CA VAL A 365 13.66 19.13 19.25
C VAL A 365 14.07 20.05 20.39
N PHE A 366 14.39 19.44 21.53
CA PHE A 366 14.91 20.11 22.70
C PHE A 366 16.45 20.05 22.74
N ASN A 367 17.06 21.15 23.14
CA ASN A 367 18.50 21.37 23.28
C ASN A 367 18.80 22.13 24.60
N SER A 368 20.07 22.44 24.85
CA SER A 368 20.50 23.14 26.07
C SER A 368 20.00 24.59 26.20
N THR A 369 19.51 25.22 25.12
CA THR A 369 19.07 26.62 25.11
C THR A 369 17.55 26.80 25.11
N ASN A 370 16.78 25.80 24.68
CA ASN A 370 15.31 25.86 24.56
C ASN A 370 14.56 24.90 25.51
N TRP A 371 15.26 24.13 26.35
CA TRP A 371 14.67 23.12 27.24
C TRP A 371 13.55 23.65 28.15
N ASN A 372 13.63 24.92 28.54
CA ASN A 372 12.69 25.59 29.44
C ASN A 372 11.55 26.34 28.73
N GLN A 373 11.62 26.47 27.40
CA GLN A 373 10.63 27.18 26.61
C GLN A 373 9.43 26.26 26.30
N PRO A 374 8.19 26.78 26.25
CA PRO A 374 7.02 25.97 25.95
C PRO A 374 6.96 25.60 24.47
N ALA A 375 7.13 24.32 24.15
CA ALA A 375 6.98 23.79 22.80
C ALA A 375 5.50 23.50 22.51
N MET A 376 4.89 24.30 21.64
CA MET A 376 3.44 24.32 21.41
C MET A 376 2.99 23.17 20.50
N ILE A 377 1.96 22.46 20.92
CA ILE A 377 1.31 21.37 20.19
C ILE A 377 -0.13 21.78 19.93
N ALA A 378 -0.54 21.81 18.66
CA ALA A 378 -1.90 22.14 18.26
C ALA A 378 -2.67 20.87 17.92
N ILE A 379 -3.78 20.63 18.64
CA ILE A 379 -4.69 19.51 18.42
C ILE A 379 -6.03 20.06 17.96
N GLN A 380 -6.47 19.63 16.79
CA GLN A 380 -7.74 20.04 16.18
C GLN A 380 -8.77 18.92 16.29
N LEU A 381 -10.00 19.25 16.68
CA LEU A 381 -11.12 18.32 16.62
C LEU A 381 -11.55 18.07 15.18
N ASP A 382 -12.07 16.88 14.89
CA ASP A 382 -12.80 16.66 13.65
C ASP A 382 -14.05 17.55 13.65
N PRO A 383 -14.28 18.40 12.62
CA PRO A 383 -15.49 19.21 12.52
C PRO A 383 -16.78 18.39 12.57
N LYS A 384 -16.73 17.09 12.29
CA LYS A 384 -17.89 16.19 12.31
C LYS A 384 -18.18 15.62 13.70
N LEU A 385 -17.37 15.91 14.72
CA LEU A 385 -17.56 15.40 16.07
C LEU A 385 -18.73 16.13 16.75
N LYS A 386 -19.80 15.41 17.10
CA LYS A 386 -21.01 15.98 17.74
C LYS A 386 -21.25 15.48 19.17
N ALA A 387 -20.51 14.48 19.62
CA ALA A 387 -20.64 13.87 20.94
C ALA A 387 -19.36 14.03 21.74
N ALA A 388 -19.48 13.99 23.07
CA ALA A 388 -18.32 13.99 23.95
C ALA A 388 -17.41 12.82 23.60
N SER A 389 -16.12 13.11 23.43
CA SER A 389 -15.12 12.12 23.06
C SER A 389 -13.84 12.40 23.81
N ALA A 390 -13.07 11.35 24.11
CA ALA A 390 -11.80 11.48 24.78
C ALA A 390 -10.73 10.71 24.00
N ALA A 391 -9.60 11.36 23.77
CA ALA A 391 -8.39 10.75 23.27
C ALA A 391 -7.26 10.96 24.27
N ALA A 392 -6.19 10.19 24.12
CA ALA A 392 -4.94 10.47 24.81
C ALA A 392 -3.87 10.69 23.73
N PHE A 393 -3.02 11.67 23.93
CA PHE A 393 -1.82 11.89 23.14
C PHE A 393 -0.62 11.48 23.96
N ILE A 394 0.36 10.85 23.35
CA ILE A 394 1.60 10.46 24.01
C ILE A 394 2.73 11.27 23.42
N ALA A 395 3.41 12.01 24.28
CA ALA A 395 4.72 12.59 23.98
C ALA A 395 5.79 11.59 24.39
N SER A 396 6.55 11.07 23.42
CA SER A 396 7.65 10.13 23.66
C SER A 396 8.95 10.66 23.08
N SER A 397 10.07 10.43 23.78
CA SER A 397 11.39 10.85 23.34
C SER A 397 12.31 9.69 23.00
N GLY A 398 11.73 8.65 22.40
CA GLY A 398 12.43 7.46 21.97
C GLY A 398 13.58 7.73 21.02
N ASN A 399 14.63 6.92 21.10
CA ASN A 399 15.65 6.90 20.05
C ASN A 399 15.07 6.27 18.77
N ILE A 400 14.44 7.12 17.94
CA ILE A 400 13.80 6.75 16.67
C ILE A 400 14.77 5.96 15.77
N PRO A 401 16.02 6.42 15.54
CA PRO A 401 17.02 5.64 14.81
C PRO A 401 17.13 4.18 15.30
N VAL A 402 17.32 3.98 16.60
CA VAL A 402 17.52 2.64 17.18
C VAL A 402 16.27 1.76 17.02
N ALA A 403 15.07 2.32 17.20
CA ALA A 403 13.82 1.57 17.01
C ALA A 403 13.66 1.05 15.57
N TRP A 404 13.96 1.87 14.56
CA TRP A 404 13.95 1.46 13.17
C TRP A 404 15.09 0.49 12.83
N MET A 405 16.28 0.68 13.41
CA MET A 405 17.38 -0.27 13.27
C MET A 405 16.99 -1.67 13.74
N ILE A 406 16.45 -1.79 14.96
CA ILE A 406 16.01 -3.06 15.53
C ILE A 406 14.92 -3.69 14.65
N THR A 407 13.93 -2.90 14.22
CA THR A 407 12.85 -3.38 13.35
C THR A 407 13.39 -3.94 12.03
N LEU A 408 14.32 -3.23 11.39
CA LEU A 408 14.96 -3.67 10.15
C LEU A 408 15.88 -4.88 10.36
N PHE A 409 16.58 -4.98 11.49
CA PHE A 409 17.37 -6.16 11.85
C PHE A 409 16.50 -7.41 12.02
N ILE A 410 15.36 -7.29 12.70
CA ILE A 410 14.40 -8.39 12.85
C ILE A 410 13.89 -8.83 11.47
N MET A 411 13.57 -7.88 10.59
CA MET A 411 13.13 -8.21 9.22
C MET A 411 14.24 -8.83 8.37
N ALA A 412 15.46 -8.33 8.49
CA ALA A 412 16.60 -8.96 7.83
C ALA A 412 16.80 -10.41 8.30
N GLY A 413 16.72 -10.67 9.61
CA GLY A 413 16.79 -12.01 10.19
C GLY A 413 15.66 -12.92 9.68
N LEU A 414 14.44 -12.40 9.59
CA LEU A 414 13.30 -13.12 9.01
C LEU A 414 13.54 -13.50 7.54
N PHE A 415 14.07 -12.58 6.72
CA PHE A 415 14.38 -12.87 5.31
C PHE A 415 15.56 -13.84 5.14
N PHE A 416 16.54 -13.78 6.04
CA PHE A 416 17.60 -14.77 6.08
C PHE A 416 17.02 -16.15 6.41
N ALA A 417 16.15 -16.23 7.41
CA ALA A 417 15.44 -17.46 7.74
C ALA A 417 14.57 -17.98 6.58
N PHE A 418 13.88 -17.11 5.83
CA PHE A 418 13.16 -17.51 4.62
C PHE A 418 14.10 -18.03 3.53
N SER A 419 15.25 -17.39 3.33
CA SER A 419 16.25 -17.83 2.36
C SER A 419 16.77 -19.23 2.72
N CYS A 420 17.10 -19.49 3.99
CA CYS A 420 17.48 -20.81 4.48
C CYS A 420 16.32 -21.83 4.35
N TRP A 421 15.11 -21.44 4.77
CA TRP A 421 13.91 -22.28 4.74
C TRP A 421 13.56 -22.71 3.31
N HIS A 422 13.44 -21.78 2.37
CA HIS A 422 13.15 -22.12 0.97
C HIS A 422 14.33 -22.76 0.26
N GLY A 423 15.55 -22.46 0.71
CA GLY A 423 16.77 -23.19 0.35
C GLY A 423 16.65 -24.67 0.70
N PHE A 424 16.07 -25.03 1.84
CA PHE A 424 15.76 -26.41 2.14
C PHE A 424 14.49 -26.87 1.42
N VAL A 425 13.33 -26.28 1.75
CA VAL A 425 11.95 -26.77 1.56
C VAL A 425 11.49 -26.86 0.10
N LEU A 426 11.91 -25.93 -0.77
CA LEU A 426 11.41 -25.91 -2.15
C LEU A 426 11.74 -27.23 -2.88
N PRO A 427 10.75 -27.86 -3.54
CA PRO A 427 11.00 -29.05 -4.37
C PRO A 427 11.95 -28.73 -5.52
N ARG A 428 12.46 -29.78 -6.17
CA ARG A 428 13.33 -29.67 -7.35
C ARG A 428 12.60 -30.24 -8.57
N PRO A 429 11.76 -29.45 -9.27
CA PRO A 429 11.09 -29.91 -10.47
C PRO A 429 12.12 -30.29 -11.55
N PRO A 430 11.90 -31.35 -12.34
CA PRO A 430 12.83 -31.78 -13.39
C PRO A 430 12.99 -30.71 -14.49
N ASN A 431 11.98 -29.87 -14.70
CA ASN A 431 12.00 -28.78 -15.67
C ASN A 431 12.44 -27.42 -15.08
N ASP A 432 12.96 -27.38 -13.84
CA ASP A 432 13.50 -26.17 -13.22
C ASP A 432 14.96 -25.94 -13.64
N GLY A 433 15.16 -25.65 -14.93
CA GLY A 433 16.44 -25.30 -15.55
C GLY A 433 16.36 -24.01 -16.35
N PRO A 434 17.50 -23.42 -16.76
CA PRO A 434 17.50 -22.34 -17.73
C PRO A 434 16.92 -22.84 -19.05
N VAL A 435 15.95 -22.12 -19.62
CA VAL A 435 15.40 -22.45 -20.94
C VAL A 435 16.38 -21.94 -22.00
N THR A 436 17.49 -22.65 -22.21
CA THR A 436 18.51 -22.30 -23.22
C THR A 436 18.14 -22.86 -24.59
N SER A 437 18.19 -22.02 -25.61
CA SER A 437 18.32 -22.36 -27.03
C SER A 437 19.74 -22.03 -27.50
N GLU A 438 20.14 -22.46 -28.70
CA GLU A 438 21.50 -22.26 -29.25
C GLU A 438 21.78 -20.78 -29.65
N ARG A 439 20.98 -19.81 -29.18
CA ARG A 439 21.05 -18.40 -29.57
C ARG A 439 21.73 -17.54 -28.50
N SER A 440 22.14 -16.33 -28.89
CA SER A 440 22.63 -15.33 -27.94
C SER A 440 21.54 -14.94 -26.93
N ILE A 441 21.95 -14.65 -25.69
CA ILE A 441 21.05 -14.25 -24.58
C ILE A 441 20.14 -13.08 -24.98
N ALA A 442 20.67 -12.10 -25.72
CA ALA A 442 19.89 -10.97 -26.23
C ALA A 442 18.85 -11.40 -27.29
N GLY A 443 19.21 -12.32 -28.19
CA GLY A 443 18.29 -12.86 -29.19
C GLY A 443 17.14 -13.66 -28.56
N GLU A 444 17.43 -14.44 -27.52
CA GLU A 444 16.42 -15.18 -26.77
C GLU A 444 15.50 -14.28 -25.96
N PHE A 445 16.05 -13.22 -25.39
CA PHE A 445 15.27 -12.21 -24.68
C PHE A 445 14.18 -11.62 -25.59
N PHE A 446 14.55 -11.10 -26.77
CA PHE A 446 13.60 -10.52 -27.69
C PHE A 446 12.67 -11.56 -28.31
N ALA A 447 13.14 -12.80 -28.53
CA ALA A 447 12.30 -13.89 -29.00
C ALA A 447 11.21 -14.26 -27.97
N THR A 448 11.56 -14.35 -26.68
CA THR A 448 10.65 -14.66 -25.58
C THR A 448 9.65 -13.53 -25.34
N PHE A 449 10.12 -12.28 -25.40
CA PHE A 449 9.23 -11.12 -25.32
C PHE A 449 8.25 -11.08 -26.51
N GLY A 450 8.76 -11.30 -27.72
CA GLY A 450 7.96 -11.34 -28.95
C GLY A 450 7.00 -12.54 -29.02
N SER A 451 7.32 -13.68 -28.42
CA SER A 451 6.45 -14.87 -28.44
C SER A 451 5.14 -14.64 -27.71
N PHE A 452 5.12 -13.77 -26.69
CA PHE A 452 3.90 -13.36 -26.01
C PHE A 452 2.91 -12.70 -26.97
N PHE A 453 3.38 -11.75 -27.78
CA PHE A 453 2.53 -10.99 -28.71
C PHE A 453 2.13 -11.79 -29.95
N ARG A 454 2.87 -12.87 -30.28
CA ARG A 454 2.54 -13.78 -31.38
C ARG A 454 1.52 -14.85 -30.99
N LYS A 455 1.16 -14.99 -29.71
CA LYS A 455 0.13 -15.95 -29.30
C LYS A 455 -1.23 -15.61 -29.90
N PRO A 456 -2.03 -16.61 -30.33
CA PRO A 456 -3.36 -16.37 -30.84
C PRO A 456 -4.23 -15.73 -29.75
N GLY A 457 -4.85 -14.59 -30.08
CA GLY A 457 -5.68 -13.83 -29.14
C GLY A 457 -4.91 -12.92 -28.17
N ALA A 458 -3.61 -12.67 -28.37
CA ALA A 458 -2.84 -11.77 -27.51
C ALA A 458 -3.44 -10.36 -27.36
N PRO A 459 -3.92 -9.67 -28.43
CA PRO A 459 -4.55 -8.35 -28.27
C PRO A 459 -5.80 -8.39 -27.36
N LEU A 460 -6.63 -9.43 -27.51
CA LEU A 460 -7.83 -9.62 -26.70
C LEU A 460 -7.47 -9.89 -25.23
N ALA A 461 -6.44 -10.71 -24.99
CA ALA A 461 -5.97 -11.02 -23.65
C ALA A 461 -5.37 -9.78 -22.95
N ILE A 462 -4.60 -8.96 -23.67
CA ILE A 462 -4.04 -7.70 -23.13
C ILE A 462 -5.17 -6.72 -22.80
N ALA A 463 -6.13 -6.53 -23.71
CA ALA A 463 -7.29 -5.67 -23.47
C ALA A 463 -8.09 -6.14 -22.25
N PHE A 464 -8.32 -7.44 -22.12
CA PHE A 464 -8.95 -8.03 -20.93
C PHE A 464 -8.14 -7.74 -19.67
N ILE A 465 -6.82 -7.99 -19.66
CA ILE A 465 -5.97 -7.77 -18.48
C ILE A 465 -5.98 -6.31 -18.02
N LEU A 466 -6.01 -5.36 -18.96
CA LEU A 466 -6.06 -3.94 -18.68
C LEU A 466 -7.43 -3.46 -18.20
N LEU A 467 -8.51 -3.97 -18.78
CA LEU A 467 -9.88 -3.47 -18.55
C LEU A 467 -10.64 -4.22 -17.46
N TYR A 468 -10.25 -5.46 -17.13
CA TYR A 468 -10.96 -6.31 -16.18
C TYR A 468 -11.09 -5.67 -14.78
N ARG A 469 -10.07 -4.94 -14.35
CA ARG A 469 -10.00 -4.27 -13.03
C ARG A 469 -10.08 -2.75 -13.13
N LEU A 470 -10.49 -2.21 -14.27
CA LEU A 470 -10.51 -0.76 -14.50
C LEU A 470 -11.49 -0.05 -13.56
N ASP A 471 -12.63 -0.67 -13.30
CA ASP A 471 -13.62 -0.23 -12.32
C ASP A 471 -13.06 -0.27 -10.89
N GLU A 472 -12.42 -1.37 -10.52
CA GLU A 472 -11.82 -1.56 -9.19
C GLU A 472 -10.68 -0.57 -8.90
N ALA A 473 -9.85 -0.32 -9.90
CA ALA A 473 -8.75 0.63 -9.83
C ALA A 473 -9.24 2.05 -9.47
N GLN A 474 -10.40 2.44 -10.00
CA GLN A 474 -11.04 3.72 -9.69
C GLN A 474 -11.75 3.67 -8.34
N LEU A 475 -12.54 2.61 -8.10
CA LEU A 475 -13.32 2.42 -6.88
C LEU A 475 -12.43 2.43 -5.63
N GLY A 476 -11.35 1.66 -5.62
CA GLY A 476 -10.45 1.52 -4.46
C GLY A 476 -9.74 2.81 -4.04
N ARG A 477 -9.67 3.81 -4.93
CA ARG A 477 -9.12 5.13 -4.62
C ARG A 477 -10.15 6.09 -4.03
N VAL A 478 -11.40 5.99 -4.46
CA VAL A 478 -12.48 6.93 -4.11
C VAL A 478 -13.32 6.44 -2.92
N VAL A 479 -13.51 5.13 -2.75
CA VAL A 479 -14.22 4.56 -1.59
C VAL A 479 -13.68 5.07 -0.24
N PRO A 480 -12.35 5.13 0.00
CA PRO A 480 -11.83 5.70 1.23
C PRO A 480 -12.24 7.15 1.48
N LEU A 481 -12.36 7.95 0.42
CA LEU A 481 -12.81 9.34 0.50
C LEU A 481 -14.31 9.39 0.80
N PHE A 482 -15.13 8.64 0.04
CA PHE A 482 -16.58 8.55 0.24
C PHE A 482 -16.97 8.12 1.65
N LEU A 483 -16.31 7.10 2.20
CA LEU A 483 -16.62 6.59 3.54
C LEU A 483 -16.28 7.61 4.65
N LEU A 484 -15.25 8.42 4.47
CA LEU A 484 -14.76 9.40 5.46
C LEU A 484 -15.39 10.79 5.31
N ASP A 485 -15.68 11.22 4.08
CA ASP A 485 -16.19 12.55 3.79
C ASP A 485 -17.55 12.82 4.42
N GLY A 486 -17.81 14.09 4.72
CA GLY A 486 -19.03 14.50 5.42
C GLY A 486 -20.27 14.18 4.61
N ARG A 487 -21.39 13.95 5.32
CA ARG A 487 -22.68 13.68 4.68
C ARG A 487 -23.11 14.80 3.74
N GLU A 488 -22.79 16.04 4.09
CA GLU A 488 -23.05 17.23 3.26
C GLU A 488 -22.24 17.28 1.96
N ALA A 489 -21.07 16.64 1.93
CA ALA A 489 -20.26 16.47 0.72
C ALA A 489 -20.68 15.24 -0.12
N GLY A 490 -21.74 14.53 0.29
CA GLY A 490 -22.18 13.28 -0.33
C GLY A 490 -21.46 12.02 0.16
N GLY A 491 -20.70 12.09 1.26
CA GLY A 491 -20.04 10.96 1.91
C GLY A 491 -20.88 10.29 3.01
N LEU A 492 -20.33 9.32 3.73
CA LEU A 492 -21.02 8.66 4.86
C LEU A 492 -20.67 9.24 6.24
N GLY A 493 -19.60 10.03 6.32
CA GLY A 493 -19.13 10.68 7.55
C GLY A 493 -18.66 9.70 8.62
N LEU A 494 -18.12 8.54 8.24
CA LEU A 494 -17.65 7.56 9.23
C LEU A 494 -16.48 8.12 10.02
N ALA A 495 -16.47 7.82 11.32
CA ALA A 495 -15.27 7.97 12.12
C ALA A 495 -14.16 7.10 11.54
N THR A 496 -12.91 7.50 11.75
CA THR A 496 -11.79 6.75 11.17
C THR A 496 -11.65 5.36 11.79
N SER A 497 -11.94 5.21 13.08
CA SER A 497 -12.03 3.91 13.76
C SER A 497 -13.05 2.97 13.10
N GLN A 498 -14.24 3.49 12.79
CA GLN A 498 -15.31 2.78 12.10
C GLN A 498 -14.91 2.39 10.67
N TYR A 499 -14.34 3.33 9.90
CA TYR A 499 -13.76 3.01 8.59
C TYR A 499 -12.73 1.88 8.69
N GLY A 500 -11.87 1.94 9.72
CA GLY A 500 -10.85 0.95 10.02
C GLY A 500 -11.42 -0.44 10.19
N LEU A 501 -12.44 -0.56 11.04
CA LEU A 501 -13.14 -1.83 11.25
C LEU A 501 -13.82 -2.31 9.96
N ALA A 502 -14.52 -1.43 9.25
CA ALA A 502 -15.25 -1.79 8.03
C ALA A 502 -14.32 -2.30 6.91
N GLN A 503 -13.24 -1.59 6.60
CA GLN A 503 -12.33 -1.95 5.51
C GLN A 503 -11.23 -2.92 5.94
N GLY A 504 -10.64 -2.70 7.11
CA GLY A 504 -9.49 -3.46 7.61
C GLY A 504 -9.86 -4.81 8.22
N THR A 505 -11.01 -4.91 8.92
CA THR A 505 -11.45 -6.19 9.51
C THR A 505 -12.47 -6.88 8.62
N PHE A 506 -13.66 -6.30 8.46
CA PHE A 506 -14.74 -6.92 7.68
C PHE A 506 -14.38 -7.07 6.20
N GLY A 507 -13.84 -6.02 5.59
CA GLY A 507 -13.41 -6.04 4.19
C GLY A 507 -12.35 -7.10 3.91
N ILE A 508 -11.26 -7.13 4.67
CA ILE A 508 -10.17 -8.11 4.47
C ILE A 508 -10.64 -9.56 4.71
N LEU A 509 -11.46 -9.80 5.74
CA LEU A 509 -12.01 -11.14 6.01
C LEU A 509 -12.91 -11.59 4.86
N ALA A 510 -13.83 -10.72 4.42
CA ALA A 510 -14.72 -11.02 3.32
C ALA A 510 -13.96 -11.29 2.01
N LEU A 511 -12.95 -10.47 1.71
CA LEU A 511 -12.05 -10.62 0.57
C LEU A 511 -11.29 -11.95 0.58
N THR A 512 -10.81 -12.35 1.74
CA THR A 512 -10.08 -13.61 1.94
C THR A 512 -11.01 -14.81 1.74
N CYS A 513 -12.21 -14.78 2.34
CA CYS A 513 -13.23 -15.79 2.15
C CYS A 513 -13.63 -15.92 0.67
N GLY A 514 -13.83 -14.81 -0.02
CA GLY A 514 -14.14 -14.79 -1.45
C GLY A 514 -13.03 -15.41 -2.31
N GLY A 515 -11.77 -15.05 -2.04
CA GLY A 515 -10.62 -15.62 -2.78
C GLY A 515 -10.42 -17.12 -2.55
N LEU A 516 -10.55 -17.59 -1.31
CA LEU A 516 -10.45 -19.02 -0.97
C LEU A 516 -11.58 -19.83 -1.62
N LEU A 517 -12.82 -19.33 -1.52
CA LEU A 517 -13.98 -19.96 -2.15
C LEU A 517 -13.85 -19.97 -3.68
N GLY A 518 -13.33 -18.89 -4.27
CA GLY A 518 -13.05 -18.78 -5.70
C GLY A 518 -12.09 -19.84 -6.20
N GLY A 519 -10.97 -20.04 -5.49
CA GLY A 519 -9.99 -21.08 -5.82
C GLY A 519 -10.57 -22.48 -5.71
N PHE A 520 -11.25 -22.76 -4.60
CA PHE A 520 -11.89 -24.06 -4.37
C PHE A 520 -12.95 -24.41 -5.44
N LEU A 521 -13.87 -23.49 -5.73
CA LEU A 521 -14.93 -23.72 -6.71
C LEU A 521 -14.38 -23.83 -8.14
N ALA A 522 -13.36 -23.03 -8.49
CA ALA A 522 -12.71 -23.14 -9.79
C ALA A 522 -11.98 -24.48 -9.96
N ALA A 523 -11.34 -25.00 -8.90
CA ALA A 523 -10.72 -26.33 -8.92
C ALA A 523 -11.75 -27.46 -9.07
N LYS A 524 -12.93 -27.33 -8.44
CA LYS A 524 -14.00 -28.33 -8.48
C LYS A 524 -14.75 -28.35 -9.80
N TYR A 525 -15.19 -27.19 -10.29
CA TYR A 525 -16.11 -27.09 -11.44
C TYR A 525 -15.44 -26.63 -12.74
N GLY A 526 -14.18 -26.19 -12.66
CA GLY A 526 -13.39 -25.65 -13.78
C GLY A 526 -13.65 -24.16 -14.01
N LEU A 527 -12.65 -23.46 -14.55
CA LEU A 527 -12.70 -22.01 -14.74
C LEU A 527 -13.82 -21.59 -15.70
N LYS A 528 -14.00 -22.28 -16.83
CA LYS A 528 -14.99 -21.90 -17.85
C LYS A 528 -16.43 -21.84 -17.31
N LYS A 529 -16.83 -22.81 -16.47
CA LYS A 529 -18.18 -22.88 -15.90
C LYS A 529 -18.38 -21.83 -14.81
N MET A 530 -17.36 -21.57 -14.01
CA MET A 530 -17.42 -20.60 -12.91
C MET A 530 -17.25 -19.16 -13.37
N LEU A 531 -16.66 -18.92 -14.55
CA LEU A 531 -16.33 -17.59 -15.05
C LEU A 531 -17.53 -16.63 -15.03
N PRO A 532 -18.75 -16.95 -15.52
CA PRO A 532 -19.88 -16.03 -15.45
C PRO A 532 -20.28 -15.69 -14.01
N ILE A 533 -20.27 -16.67 -13.10
CA ILE A 533 -20.61 -16.46 -11.68
C ILE A 533 -19.57 -15.55 -11.02
N MET A 534 -18.28 -15.79 -11.30
CA MET A 534 -17.18 -14.99 -10.78
C MET A 534 -17.20 -13.56 -11.32
N LEU A 535 -17.59 -13.38 -12.59
CA LEU A 535 -17.79 -12.06 -13.19
C LEU A 535 -18.94 -11.30 -12.55
N CYS A 536 -20.12 -11.92 -12.45
CA CYS A 536 -21.27 -11.31 -11.79
C CYS A 536 -20.93 -10.93 -10.35
N SER A 537 -20.25 -11.82 -9.62
CA SER A 537 -19.81 -11.56 -8.26
C SER A 537 -18.80 -10.42 -8.15
N MET A 538 -17.98 -10.14 -9.18
CA MET A 538 -17.01 -9.04 -9.14
C MET A 538 -17.67 -7.67 -9.33
N TYR A 539 -18.71 -7.60 -10.18
CA TYR A 539 -19.30 -6.34 -10.60
C TYR A 539 -20.60 -6.01 -9.87
N LEU A 540 -21.48 -6.99 -9.60
CA LEU A 540 -22.78 -6.74 -8.96
C LEU A 540 -22.67 -6.11 -7.57
N PRO A 541 -21.76 -6.54 -6.68
CA PRO A 541 -21.67 -5.96 -5.34
C PRO A 541 -21.33 -4.46 -5.31
N LYS A 542 -20.83 -3.90 -6.42
CA LYS A 542 -20.59 -2.45 -6.55
C LYS A 542 -21.88 -1.63 -6.49
N LEU A 543 -23.03 -2.25 -6.79
CA LEU A 543 -24.36 -1.66 -6.57
C LEU A 543 -24.58 -1.29 -5.09
N ALA A 544 -23.92 -1.98 -4.15
CA ALA A 544 -23.97 -1.63 -2.74
C ALA A 544 -23.47 -0.20 -2.49
N TYR A 545 -22.41 0.25 -3.17
CA TYR A 545 -21.92 1.63 -3.03
C TYR A 545 -22.86 2.66 -3.64
N ILE A 546 -23.58 2.32 -4.71
CA ILE A 546 -24.65 3.17 -5.23
C ILE A 546 -25.74 3.33 -4.18
N LEU A 547 -26.22 2.22 -3.61
CA LEU A 547 -27.25 2.24 -2.56
C LEU A 547 -26.78 3.03 -1.33
N LEU A 548 -25.54 2.82 -0.87
CA LEU A 548 -24.95 3.57 0.24
C LEU A 548 -24.83 5.07 -0.08
N SER A 549 -24.49 5.44 -1.32
CA SER A 549 -24.37 6.84 -1.73
C SER A 549 -25.71 7.58 -1.83
N ILE A 550 -26.80 6.86 -2.14
CA ILE A 550 -28.15 7.42 -2.22
C ILE A 550 -28.80 7.48 -0.85
N THR A 551 -28.73 6.39 -0.09
CA THR A 551 -29.45 6.26 1.18
C THR A 551 -28.71 6.87 2.38
N GLN A 552 -27.38 7.06 2.27
CA GLN A 552 -26.50 7.56 3.34
C GLN A 552 -26.90 7.04 4.73
N PRO A 553 -26.94 5.72 4.95
CA PRO A 553 -27.51 5.13 6.16
C PRO A 553 -26.66 5.46 7.39
N GLU A 554 -27.29 5.61 8.56
CA GLU A 554 -26.58 5.81 9.84
C GLU A 554 -26.14 4.48 10.48
N ASN A 555 -26.80 3.38 10.11
CA ASN A 555 -26.50 2.06 10.66
C ASN A 555 -25.13 1.55 10.17
N PHE A 556 -24.17 1.52 11.08
CA PHE A 556 -22.80 1.07 10.81
C PHE A 556 -22.72 -0.38 10.31
N LEU A 557 -23.59 -1.28 10.78
CA LEU A 557 -23.58 -2.68 10.36
C LEU A 557 -24.02 -2.83 8.90
N LEU A 558 -24.97 -2.01 8.45
CA LEU A 558 -25.40 -1.99 7.05
C LEU A 558 -24.26 -1.53 6.13
N ILE A 559 -23.50 -0.51 6.57
CA ILE A 559 -22.31 -0.03 5.84
C ILE A 559 -21.24 -1.13 5.79
N CYS A 560 -20.97 -1.81 6.91
CA CYS A 560 -20.05 -2.94 6.96
C CYS A 560 -20.49 -4.09 6.04
N GLY A 561 -21.80 -4.38 6.00
CA GLY A 561 -22.38 -5.38 5.10
C GLY A 561 -22.14 -5.04 3.62
N GLY A 562 -22.34 -3.78 3.23
CA GLY A 562 -22.07 -3.31 1.87
C GLY A 562 -20.59 -3.42 1.49
N VAL A 563 -19.69 -2.98 2.38
CA VAL A 563 -18.23 -3.10 2.19
C VAL A 563 -17.80 -4.56 2.09
N ALA A 564 -18.30 -5.41 2.99
CA ALA A 564 -17.98 -6.84 3.02
C ALA A 564 -18.48 -7.56 1.76
N ALA A 565 -19.70 -7.26 1.31
CA ALA A 565 -20.25 -7.85 0.09
C ALA A 565 -19.40 -7.51 -1.14
N GLU A 566 -18.95 -6.26 -1.26
CA GLU A 566 -18.09 -5.82 -2.35
C GLU A 566 -16.71 -6.48 -2.30
N GLN A 567 -16.06 -6.45 -1.14
CA GLN A 567 -14.75 -7.08 -0.97
C GLN A 567 -14.79 -8.61 -1.18
N PHE A 568 -15.85 -9.28 -0.71
CA PHE A 568 -16.07 -10.70 -0.99
C PHE A 568 -16.15 -10.96 -2.50
N GLY A 569 -16.99 -10.18 -3.19
CA GLY A 569 -17.19 -10.31 -4.62
C GLY A 569 -15.92 -10.06 -5.42
N TYR A 570 -15.14 -9.06 -5.02
CA TYR A 570 -13.84 -8.78 -5.59
C TYR A 570 -12.84 -9.91 -5.37
N GLY A 571 -12.76 -10.50 -4.18
CA GLY A 571 -11.88 -11.64 -3.90
C GLY A 571 -12.22 -12.87 -4.73
N PHE A 572 -13.51 -13.15 -4.87
CA PHE A 572 -14.02 -14.22 -5.69
C PHE A 572 -13.70 -14.00 -7.18
N GLY A 573 -13.99 -12.81 -7.71
CA GLY A 573 -13.69 -12.44 -9.10
C GLY A 573 -12.20 -12.41 -9.44
N LEU A 574 -11.37 -11.86 -8.54
CA LEU A 574 -9.92 -11.79 -8.71
C LEU A 574 -9.31 -13.18 -8.93
N THR A 575 -9.89 -14.23 -8.35
CA THR A 575 -9.43 -15.60 -8.57
C THR A 575 -9.59 -16.04 -10.03
N ALA A 576 -10.70 -15.69 -10.68
CA ALA A 576 -10.91 -15.99 -12.11
C ALA A 576 -9.84 -15.31 -12.98
N PHE A 577 -9.54 -14.05 -12.64
CA PHE A 577 -8.52 -13.27 -13.31
C PHE A 577 -7.13 -13.88 -13.22
N LEU A 578 -6.72 -14.27 -12.01
CA LEU A 578 -5.44 -14.93 -11.77
C LEU A 578 -5.35 -16.26 -12.54
N LEU A 579 -6.41 -17.05 -12.55
CA LEU A 579 -6.46 -18.31 -13.27
C LEU A 579 -6.43 -18.13 -14.79
N TYR A 580 -7.08 -17.09 -15.31
CA TYR A 580 -6.97 -16.74 -16.72
C TYR A 580 -5.54 -16.35 -17.11
N MET A 581 -4.84 -15.57 -16.28
CA MET A 581 -3.43 -15.24 -16.54
C MET A 581 -2.54 -16.49 -16.52
N LEU A 582 -2.76 -17.42 -15.58
CA LEU A 582 -2.05 -18.70 -15.55
C LEU A 582 -2.30 -19.52 -16.82
N TYR A 583 -3.55 -19.57 -17.29
CA TYR A 583 -3.93 -20.22 -18.54
C TYR A 583 -3.26 -19.58 -19.75
N PHE A 584 -3.32 -18.25 -19.87
CA PHE A 584 -2.75 -17.53 -21.01
C PHE A 584 -1.22 -17.58 -21.02
N ALA A 585 -0.58 -17.62 -19.85
CA ALA A 585 0.87 -17.74 -19.74
C ALA A 585 1.40 -19.12 -20.15
N ASP A 586 0.58 -20.17 -20.06
CA ASP A 586 0.98 -21.55 -20.31
C ASP A 586 1.72 -21.74 -21.65
N GLY A 587 2.80 -22.51 -21.66
CA GLY A 587 3.70 -22.68 -22.81
C GLY A 587 5.18 -22.74 -22.44
N PRO A 588 6.09 -22.71 -23.44
CA PRO A 588 7.54 -22.89 -23.23
C PRO A 588 8.15 -21.84 -22.29
N HIS A 589 7.74 -20.58 -22.41
CA HIS A 589 8.23 -19.45 -21.61
C HIS A 589 7.18 -18.96 -20.59
N LYS A 590 6.52 -19.91 -19.89
CA LYS A 590 5.40 -19.59 -19.00
C LYS A 590 5.73 -18.58 -17.90
N THR A 591 6.95 -18.60 -17.35
CA THR A 591 7.40 -17.64 -16.34
C THR A 591 7.41 -16.21 -16.88
N ALA A 592 8.04 -16.00 -18.03
CA ALA A 592 8.15 -14.69 -18.67
C ALA A 592 6.77 -14.20 -19.12
N HIS A 593 5.95 -15.06 -19.73
CA HIS A 593 4.60 -14.68 -20.16
C HIS A 593 3.71 -14.27 -18.97
N TYR A 594 3.77 -14.98 -17.85
CA TYR A 594 3.01 -14.62 -16.66
C TYR A 594 3.50 -13.31 -16.05
N ALA A 595 4.82 -13.08 -16.02
CA ALA A 595 5.39 -11.81 -15.57
C ALA A 595 4.90 -10.63 -16.43
N ILE A 596 4.85 -10.79 -17.75
CA ILE A 596 4.27 -9.81 -18.69
C ILE A 596 2.80 -9.54 -18.35
N CYS A 597 1.98 -10.59 -18.14
CA CYS A 597 0.59 -10.44 -17.71
C CYS A 597 0.45 -9.65 -16.40
N THR A 598 1.26 -9.95 -15.38
CA THR A 598 1.22 -9.23 -14.10
C THR A 598 1.69 -7.78 -14.22
N GLY A 599 2.60 -7.47 -15.15
CA GLY A 599 2.99 -6.09 -15.47
C GLY A 599 1.85 -5.29 -16.10
N PHE A 600 1.15 -5.87 -17.09
CA PHE A 600 -0.06 -5.25 -17.65
C PHE A 600 -1.17 -5.10 -16.61
N MET A 601 -1.34 -6.07 -15.70
CA MET A 601 -2.27 -5.94 -14.57
C MET A 601 -1.92 -4.73 -13.68
N ALA A 602 -0.64 -4.56 -13.33
CA ALA A 602 -0.20 -3.43 -12.52
C ALA A 602 -0.46 -2.09 -13.24
N LEU A 603 -0.19 -2.03 -14.54
CA LEU A 603 -0.47 -0.87 -15.38
C LEU A 603 -1.97 -0.55 -15.45
N GLY A 604 -2.81 -1.58 -15.63
CA GLY A 604 -4.27 -1.47 -15.68
C GLY A 604 -4.89 -1.00 -14.36
N MET A 605 -4.21 -1.20 -13.23
CA MET A 605 -4.61 -0.63 -11.94
C MET A 605 -4.06 0.78 -11.71
N MET A 606 -2.82 1.03 -12.14
CA MET A 606 -2.14 2.30 -11.89
C MET A 606 -2.79 3.44 -12.66
N LEU A 607 -3.03 3.27 -13.97
CA LEU A 607 -3.52 4.35 -14.82
C LEU A 607 -4.91 4.84 -14.38
N PRO A 608 -5.95 4.01 -14.21
CA PRO A 608 -7.27 4.49 -13.77
C PRO A 608 -7.25 5.11 -12.37
N GLY A 609 -6.43 4.59 -11.46
CA GLY A 609 -6.30 5.11 -10.11
C GLY A 609 -5.67 6.52 -10.04
N MET A 610 -4.95 6.97 -11.08
CA MET A 610 -4.36 8.31 -11.10
C MET A 610 -5.38 9.42 -11.35
N TRP A 611 -6.44 9.16 -12.12
CA TRP A 611 -7.45 10.17 -12.49
C TRP A 611 -8.82 9.93 -11.85
N SER A 612 -9.00 8.83 -11.09
CA SER A 612 -10.27 8.51 -10.43
C SER A 612 -10.74 9.58 -9.45
N GLY A 613 -9.83 10.17 -8.67
CA GLY A 613 -10.14 11.26 -7.74
C GLY A 613 -10.62 12.52 -8.47
N TRP A 614 -9.95 12.87 -9.57
CA TRP A 614 -10.35 13.99 -10.43
C TRP A 614 -11.73 13.77 -11.08
N VAL A 615 -12.04 12.55 -11.52
CA VAL A 615 -13.38 12.20 -12.01
C VAL A 615 -14.42 12.38 -10.91
N ALA A 616 -14.18 11.83 -9.71
CA ALA A 616 -15.08 11.96 -8.57
C ALA A 616 -15.31 13.43 -8.17
N ASP A 617 -14.27 14.27 -8.26
CA ASP A 617 -14.38 15.71 -8.01
C ASP A 617 -15.26 16.43 -9.04
N ILE A 618 -15.34 15.96 -10.29
CA ILE A 618 -16.18 16.57 -11.33
C ILE A 618 -17.66 16.16 -11.16
N ILE A 619 -17.94 14.88 -11.00
CA ILE A 619 -19.32 14.34 -11.06
C ILE A 619 -19.95 14.07 -9.68
N GLY A 620 -19.17 14.12 -8.60
CA GLY A 620 -19.64 13.81 -7.24
C GLY A 620 -19.79 12.30 -6.99
N TYR A 621 -19.91 11.91 -5.71
CA TYR A 621 -19.88 10.49 -5.31
C TYR A 621 -21.00 9.63 -5.91
N LYS A 622 -22.25 10.15 -5.94
CA LYS A 622 -23.42 9.41 -6.45
C LYS A 622 -23.23 9.00 -7.91
N HIS A 623 -22.91 9.96 -8.78
CA HIS A 623 -22.68 9.70 -10.19
C HIS A 623 -21.36 8.96 -10.44
N PHE A 624 -20.36 9.13 -9.57
CA PHE A 624 -19.11 8.38 -9.67
C PHE A 624 -19.32 6.87 -9.51
N PHE A 625 -20.15 6.41 -8.57
CA PHE A 625 -20.40 4.98 -8.43
C PHE A 625 -21.19 4.39 -9.62
N VAL A 626 -22.06 5.18 -10.26
CA VAL A 626 -22.71 4.80 -11.52
C VAL A 626 -21.67 4.70 -12.64
N TRP A 627 -20.79 5.69 -12.75
CA TRP A 627 -19.67 5.69 -13.71
C TRP A 627 -18.78 4.45 -13.55
N VAL A 628 -18.47 4.05 -12.32
CA VAL A 628 -17.69 2.84 -12.05
C VAL A 628 -18.35 1.60 -12.67
N ILE A 629 -19.67 1.45 -12.54
CA ILE A 629 -20.41 0.33 -13.16
C ILE A 629 -20.38 0.42 -14.68
N CYS A 630 -20.56 1.60 -15.27
CA CYS A 630 -20.43 1.78 -16.71
C CYS A 630 -19.03 1.40 -17.21
N SER A 631 -17.99 1.77 -16.44
CA SER A 631 -16.59 1.48 -16.74
C SER A 631 -16.24 -0.01 -16.61
N ALA A 632 -17.05 -0.79 -15.91
CA ALA A 632 -16.92 -2.24 -15.81
C ALA A 632 -17.42 -3.00 -17.06
N LEU A 633 -18.32 -2.40 -17.86
CA LEU A 633 -18.95 -3.06 -19.00
C LEU A 633 -17.95 -3.55 -20.07
N PRO A 634 -16.90 -2.79 -20.45
CA PRO A 634 -15.87 -3.29 -21.36
C PRO A 634 -15.13 -4.51 -20.79
N GLY A 635 -14.77 -4.49 -19.51
CA GLY A 635 -14.12 -5.63 -18.84
C GLY A 635 -15.02 -6.88 -18.83
N PHE A 636 -16.30 -6.69 -18.51
CA PHE A 636 -17.31 -7.76 -18.50
C PHE A 636 -17.54 -8.37 -19.88
N THR A 637 -17.71 -7.54 -20.91
CA THR A 637 -17.94 -8.02 -22.29
C THR A 637 -16.73 -8.77 -22.83
N LEU A 638 -15.52 -8.26 -22.62
CA LEU A 638 -14.29 -8.96 -23.00
C LEU A 638 -14.15 -10.30 -22.30
N ALA A 639 -14.52 -10.37 -21.00
CA ALA A 639 -14.46 -11.61 -20.25
C ALA A 639 -15.35 -12.73 -20.82
N LEU A 640 -16.53 -12.38 -21.34
CA LEU A 640 -17.44 -13.34 -21.98
C LEU A 640 -16.95 -13.80 -23.35
N LEU A 641 -16.16 -12.99 -24.04
CA LEU A 641 -15.57 -13.32 -25.34
C LEU A 641 -14.34 -14.23 -25.23
N LEU A 642 -13.83 -14.46 -24.01
CA LEU A 642 -12.64 -15.28 -23.79
C LEU A 642 -12.91 -16.76 -24.08
N LYS A 643 -12.09 -17.32 -24.97
CA LYS A 643 -12.05 -18.76 -25.24
C LYS A 643 -11.18 -19.46 -24.21
N VAL A 644 -11.82 -19.94 -23.14
CA VAL A 644 -11.17 -20.74 -22.09
C VAL A 644 -11.44 -22.23 -22.34
N ASP A 645 -10.39 -23.05 -22.21
CA ASP A 645 -10.51 -24.51 -22.25
C ASP A 645 -11.44 -25.01 -21.10
N PRO A 646 -12.52 -25.76 -21.41
CA PRO A 646 -13.41 -26.35 -20.41
C PRO A 646 -12.75 -27.26 -19.38
N GLN A 647 -11.56 -27.80 -19.66
CA GLN A 647 -10.83 -28.70 -18.77
C GLN A 647 -9.84 -27.98 -17.85
N PHE A 648 -9.52 -26.71 -18.12
CA PHE A 648 -8.56 -25.98 -17.31
C PHE A 648 -9.03 -25.82 -15.85
N GLY A 649 -8.18 -26.26 -14.91
CA GLY A 649 -8.42 -26.25 -13.47
C GLY A 649 -9.17 -27.47 -12.91
N LYS A 650 -9.73 -28.35 -13.74
CA LYS A 650 -10.43 -29.56 -13.26
C LYS A 650 -9.45 -30.67 -12.86
N LYS A 651 -9.86 -31.50 -11.91
CA LYS A 651 -9.11 -32.71 -11.54
C LYS A 651 -9.14 -33.65 -12.75
N ALA A 652 -7.97 -34.11 -13.19
CA ALA A 652 -7.93 -35.16 -14.21
C ALA A 652 -8.71 -36.38 -13.67
N ALA A 653 -9.57 -36.97 -14.49
CA ALA A 653 -10.25 -38.20 -14.11
C ALA A 653 -9.18 -39.27 -13.90
N THR A 654 -9.00 -39.72 -12.66
CA THR A 654 -8.32 -40.98 -12.37
C THR A 654 -9.18 -42.09 -12.97
N THR A 655 -8.82 -42.55 -14.16
CA THR A 655 -9.22 -43.86 -14.69
C THR A 655 -8.43 -44.94 -14.00
#